data_AF-A0A7X6Q753-F1
#
_entry.id   AF-A0A7X6Q753-F1
#
_cell.length_a   1.000
_cell.length_b   1.000
_cell.length_c   1.000
_cell.angle_alpha   90.00
_cell.angle_beta   90.00
_cell.angle_gamma   90.00
#
_symmetry.space_group_name_H-M   'P 1'
#
loop_
_entity.id
_entity.type
_entity.pdbx_description
1 polymer ?
#
loop_
_entity_poly.entity_id
_entity_poly.type
_entity_poly.pdbx_seq_one_letter_code
_entity_poly.pdbx_strand_id
1 'polypeptide(L)'
;AINTEEITVLTGVSGSGKSSLAFDTLYAEGQRKYVETFSPYARQFLDRMDKPQVERIEGILPAIAIDQTNPVRTSRSSVGTMTELNDHIKLLYAHSANLFCRKCAAPVRRDTIQSIQEQLATLSQEHGDPRLTLTFPIVVPANFSSDEVNAFLEQQGYTRIHTKEETTREVQDKKSKKTKLEVLQKLYVVQDRFRFSRAEPERVAEALEHALNHGQGFCKIFALTDGDEELVWPFSEHLHCAHCDISYQKPHASTFSFNSPIGACDHCRGFGRSMGIDYGLVIPDENLSLADGAIRPWQTPTFKEQQDDLMKYAKRLGIRTDTPWRDLNEAEKKWVIDGDPEWTGKKNAWDLQWYGVQRFFDWLESKSYRMHMRILLSKFRSYNPCPVCHSSRLKPDANLWRLGDGKQNDYAEGRYKRFMPVGAQWSEKKLAELPGLAIHDLMLLPIGHLRDYFDSPYFDATADKASELVLTEVRHRLHYLCDVGLDYLSLDRQSRTLSGGEVQRINLTTALGTSLVNTLFVLDEPSIGLHPHDMGRIIEVMQRLRDAGNTLVVVEHDPQVMVAADRILEIGPGPGERGGEIVFDGKPEALRRSSTLTGQYLGDVLRVEAPLPMKVTAKTPKLLLEGVKANNLNNIDVAFPLGRLVCVTGVSGSGKSTLIQDVLYPALLKHFGEPTEAPGEYKHLLGAEQLASVVMVDQSPIGRTARSNPASYVGAFNAIRTLFANAPMSIERGYKPGTFSFNTGDGRCPTCKGTGFEHIEMQFLSDVYLRCPDCHGKRFRDEVCEVKVEHLGQSASIDEVLEMTVNQALEFFKGLREIQTALQPLIDVGLEYVKLGQPVPTLSGGEAQRLKLAGHLAEAARSRGRAKQLAIRGSLFLFDEPTTGLHFDDVA
;
A
#
# COMPACT_ATOMS: atom_id res chain seq x y z
N ALA A 1 6.62 -40.29 -2.99
CA ALA A 1 7.81 -39.50 -3.37
C ALA A 1 7.34 -38.39 -4.30
N ILE A 2 7.68 -37.13 -4.04
CA ILE A 2 7.37 -36.01 -4.96
C ILE A 2 8.49 -35.98 -6.00
N ASN A 3 8.14 -36.00 -7.28
CA ASN A 3 9.13 -35.92 -8.36
C ASN A 3 9.59 -34.48 -8.53
N THR A 4 10.84 -34.30 -8.93
CA THR A 4 11.37 -32.98 -9.31
C THR A 4 10.87 -32.59 -10.70
N GLU A 5 10.83 -31.30 -10.99
CA GLU A 5 10.42 -30.75 -12.30
C GLU A 5 8.97 -31.05 -12.69
N GLU A 6 8.09 -31.25 -11.71
CA GLU A 6 6.65 -31.44 -11.89
C GLU A 6 5.84 -30.36 -11.14
N ILE A 7 4.62 -30.11 -11.62
CA ILE A 7 3.57 -29.40 -10.88
C ILE A 7 2.73 -30.43 -10.12
N THR A 8 2.90 -30.47 -8.80
CA THR A 8 2.08 -31.30 -7.88
C THR A 8 1.02 -30.43 -7.21
N VAL A 9 -0.26 -30.77 -7.39
CA VAL A 9 -1.36 -30.09 -6.70
C VAL A 9 -1.79 -30.87 -5.45
N LEU A 10 -1.90 -30.20 -4.31
CA LEU A 10 -2.51 -30.71 -3.08
C LEU A 10 -3.96 -30.22 -2.98
N THR A 11 -4.90 -31.15 -2.83
CA THR A 11 -6.35 -30.84 -2.71
C THR A 11 -7.00 -31.60 -1.55
N GLY A 12 -8.26 -31.28 -1.23
CA GLY A 12 -9.03 -31.85 -0.12
C GLY A 12 -9.75 -30.80 0.72
N VAL A 13 -10.60 -31.22 1.67
CA VAL A 13 -11.44 -30.31 2.48
C VAL A 13 -10.64 -29.32 3.35
N SER A 14 -11.26 -28.20 3.75
CA SER A 14 -10.67 -27.24 4.69
C SER A 14 -10.22 -27.95 5.97
N GLY A 15 -8.97 -27.74 6.40
CA GLY A 15 -8.44 -28.40 7.59
C GLY A 15 -8.04 -29.87 7.42
N SER A 16 -7.97 -30.42 6.20
CA SER A 16 -7.52 -31.79 5.97
C SER A 16 -6.01 -32.03 6.17
N GLY A 17 -5.20 -30.97 6.25
CA GLY A 17 -3.74 -31.06 6.43
C GLY A 17 -2.89 -30.61 5.23
N LYS A 18 -3.50 -30.02 4.20
CA LYS A 18 -2.82 -29.50 2.99
C LYS A 18 -1.69 -28.52 3.32
N SER A 19 -2.01 -27.45 4.05
CA SER A 19 -1.04 -26.42 4.41
C SER A 19 0.02 -26.96 5.38
N SER A 20 -0.33 -27.91 6.24
CA SER A 20 0.63 -28.57 7.14
C SER A 20 1.68 -29.39 6.39
N LEU A 21 1.29 -30.05 5.30
CA LEU A 21 2.24 -30.76 4.43
C LEU A 21 3.06 -29.76 3.58
N ALA A 22 2.40 -28.81 2.91
CA ALA A 22 3.05 -27.87 2.01
C ALA A 22 3.98 -26.88 2.72
N PHE A 23 3.45 -26.13 3.69
CA PHE A 23 4.12 -25.01 4.33
C PHE A 23 4.86 -25.42 5.59
N ASP A 24 4.17 -26.08 6.53
CA ASP A 24 4.76 -26.40 7.85
C ASP A 24 5.78 -27.55 7.78
N THR A 25 5.77 -28.32 6.69
CA THR A 25 6.69 -29.46 6.49
C THR A 25 7.65 -29.23 5.34
N LEU A 26 7.18 -29.22 4.09
CA LEU A 26 8.07 -29.18 2.91
C LEU A 26 8.82 -27.86 2.80
N TYR A 27 8.10 -26.73 2.80
CA TYR A 27 8.71 -25.40 2.76
C TYR A 27 9.59 -25.15 3.99
N ALA A 28 9.07 -25.42 5.19
CA ALA A 28 9.82 -25.22 6.43
C ALA A 28 11.15 -25.98 6.44
N GLU A 29 11.18 -27.26 6.06
CA GLU A 29 12.43 -28.03 5.96
C GLU A 29 13.36 -27.53 4.84
N GLY A 30 12.82 -27.22 3.66
CA GLY A 30 13.62 -26.74 2.54
C GLY A 30 14.28 -25.38 2.84
N GLN A 31 13.53 -24.46 3.42
CA GLN A 31 14.06 -23.16 3.87
C GLN A 31 15.06 -23.34 5.02
N ARG A 32 14.72 -24.12 6.06
CA ARG A 32 15.60 -24.34 7.22
C ARG A 32 16.95 -24.91 6.79
N LYS A 33 16.96 -26.00 6.02
CA LYS A 33 18.21 -26.64 5.56
C LYS A 33 19.05 -25.71 4.70
N TYR A 34 18.43 -24.87 3.88
CA TYR A 34 19.15 -23.88 3.09
C TYR A 34 19.76 -22.78 3.97
N VAL A 35 19.00 -22.19 4.90
CA VAL A 35 19.47 -21.10 5.78
C VAL A 35 20.55 -21.58 6.76
N GLU A 36 20.51 -22.84 7.20
CA GLU A 36 21.54 -23.46 8.04
C GLU A 36 22.94 -23.51 7.39
N THR A 37 23.01 -23.30 6.07
CA THR A 37 24.28 -23.23 5.33
C THR A 37 24.91 -21.83 5.33
N PHE A 38 24.16 -20.76 5.64
CA PHE A 38 24.67 -19.39 5.54
C PHE A 38 25.72 -19.05 6.58
N SER A 39 25.51 -19.42 7.85
CA SER A 39 26.50 -19.17 8.90
C SER A 39 26.29 -20.06 10.14
N PRO A 40 27.35 -20.29 10.94
CA PRO A 40 27.22 -20.95 12.25
C PRO A 40 26.26 -20.21 13.20
N TYR A 41 26.18 -18.88 13.09
CA TYR A 41 25.25 -18.05 13.86
C TYR A 41 23.80 -18.37 13.49
N ALA A 42 23.45 -18.35 12.19
CA ALA A 42 22.10 -18.69 11.74
C ALA A 42 21.68 -20.09 12.22
N ARG A 43 22.59 -21.06 12.18
CA ARG A 43 22.34 -22.43 12.68
C ARG A 43 21.96 -22.46 14.16
N GLN A 44 22.67 -21.72 15.03
CA GLN A 44 22.34 -21.66 16.46
C GLN A 44 20.95 -21.07 16.75
N PHE A 45 20.46 -20.17 15.89
CA PHE A 45 19.12 -19.61 16.00
C PHE A 45 18.07 -20.61 15.53
N LEU A 46 18.29 -21.25 14.38
CA LEU A 46 17.37 -22.24 13.82
C LEU A 46 17.25 -23.50 14.68
N ASP A 47 18.31 -23.89 15.41
CA ASP A 47 18.26 -25.01 16.35
C ASP A 47 17.29 -24.79 17.53
N ARG A 48 16.86 -23.54 17.79
CA ARG A 48 15.82 -23.23 18.78
C ARG A 48 14.41 -23.32 18.22
N MET A 49 14.25 -23.36 16.90
CA MET A 49 12.94 -23.50 16.27
C MET A 49 12.49 -24.96 16.33
N ASP A 50 11.18 -25.15 16.51
CA ASP A 50 10.58 -26.48 16.42
C ASP A 50 10.83 -27.03 15.01
N LYS A 51 11.52 -28.17 14.92
CA LYS A 51 11.70 -28.87 13.64
C LYS A 51 10.35 -29.46 13.22
N PRO A 52 10.01 -29.41 11.92
CA PRO A 52 8.90 -30.16 11.38
C PRO A 52 8.91 -31.61 11.85
N GLN A 53 7.75 -32.11 12.27
CA GLN A 53 7.62 -33.43 12.89
C GLN A 53 7.62 -34.52 11.83
N VAL A 54 8.81 -34.86 11.33
CA VAL A 54 9.01 -35.87 10.27
C VAL A 54 10.10 -36.85 10.65
N GLU A 55 9.93 -38.12 10.27
CA GLU A 55 10.95 -39.15 10.50
C GLU A 55 12.16 -38.95 9.59
N ARG A 56 11.91 -38.72 8.29
CA ARG A 56 12.97 -38.55 7.28
C ARG A 56 12.43 -37.80 6.06
N ILE A 57 13.21 -36.82 5.59
CA ILE A 57 13.03 -36.18 4.27
C ILE A 57 14.39 -36.15 3.55
N GLU A 58 14.42 -36.74 2.36
CA GLU A 58 15.59 -36.80 1.48
C GLU A 58 15.33 -36.02 0.19
N GLY A 59 16.39 -35.45 -0.38
CA GLY A 59 16.30 -34.74 -1.66
C GLY A 59 15.49 -33.43 -1.62
N ILE A 60 15.27 -32.85 -0.43
CA ILE A 60 14.55 -31.56 -0.32
C ILE A 60 15.38 -30.44 -0.96
N LEU A 61 14.76 -29.72 -1.88
CA LEU A 61 15.35 -28.56 -2.56
C LEU A 61 15.23 -27.31 -1.67
N PRO A 62 16.05 -26.26 -1.89
CA PRO A 62 15.78 -24.93 -1.32
C PRO A 62 14.36 -24.50 -1.67
N ALA A 63 13.59 -24.09 -0.67
CA ALA A 63 12.17 -23.82 -0.83
C ALA A 63 11.83 -22.34 -0.73
N ILE A 64 10.90 -21.89 -1.59
CA ILE A 64 10.34 -20.54 -1.62
C ILE A 64 8.82 -20.66 -1.53
N ALA A 65 8.24 -20.06 -0.50
CA ALA A 65 6.79 -19.94 -0.36
C ALA A 65 6.28 -18.71 -1.11
N ILE A 66 5.18 -18.87 -1.85
CA ILE A 66 4.43 -17.80 -2.48
C ILE A 66 3.01 -17.82 -1.88
N ASP A 67 2.88 -17.11 -0.75
CA ASP A 67 1.62 -16.96 -0.02
C ASP A 67 0.95 -15.59 -0.31
N GLN A 68 -0.23 -15.40 0.27
CA GLN A 68 -1.04 -14.18 0.13
C GLN A 68 -0.69 -13.10 1.16
N THR A 69 0.18 -13.43 2.12
CA THR A 69 0.51 -12.52 3.19
C THR A 69 1.52 -11.49 2.68
N ASN A 70 1.16 -10.22 2.78
CA ASN A 70 2.13 -9.15 2.54
C ASN A 70 2.87 -8.80 3.84
N PRO A 71 4.14 -9.23 4.01
CA PRO A 71 4.92 -8.86 5.19
C PRO A 71 5.20 -7.36 5.25
N VAL A 72 5.30 -6.69 4.08
CA VAL A 72 5.67 -5.28 3.98
C VAL A 72 4.45 -4.40 3.74
N ARG A 73 3.81 -3.97 4.83
CA ARG A 73 2.66 -3.04 4.80
C ARG A 73 3.03 -1.58 5.00
N THR A 74 4.31 -1.22 4.87
CA THR A 74 4.74 0.17 5.05
C THR A 74 4.30 1.03 3.86
N SER A 75 3.93 2.29 4.11
CA SER A 75 3.50 3.19 3.02
C SER A 75 4.61 3.70 2.11
N ARG A 76 5.86 3.29 2.37
CA ARG A 76 6.97 3.49 1.44
C ARG A 76 7.11 2.36 0.43
N SER A 77 6.46 1.22 0.66
CA SER A 77 6.43 0.14 -0.31
C SER A 77 5.28 0.34 -1.30
N SER A 78 5.57 0.05 -2.56
CA SER A 78 4.70 0.19 -3.73
C SER A 78 4.92 -0.99 -4.67
N VAL A 79 4.02 -1.19 -5.64
CA VAL A 79 4.20 -2.22 -6.69
C VAL A 79 5.57 -2.09 -7.36
N GLY A 80 5.99 -0.87 -7.69
CA GLY A 80 7.30 -0.63 -8.32
C GLY A 80 8.50 -0.96 -7.44
N THR A 81 8.39 -0.91 -6.11
CA THR A 81 9.47 -1.37 -5.21
C THR A 81 9.43 -2.86 -4.99
N MET A 82 8.25 -3.49 -4.95
CA MET A 82 8.10 -4.95 -4.78
C MET A 82 8.62 -5.72 -6.00
N THR A 83 8.50 -5.11 -7.19
CA THR A 83 8.92 -5.69 -8.48
C THR A 83 10.34 -5.26 -8.89
N GLU A 84 11.00 -4.42 -8.09
CA GLU A 84 12.30 -3.79 -8.37
C GLU A 84 12.33 -2.93 -9.65
N LEU A 85 11.19 -2.72 -10.33
CA LEU A 85 11.06 -1.86 -11.51
C LEU A 85 11.49 -0.43 -11.20
N ASN A 86 11.19 0.05 -9.99
CA ASN A 86 11.62 1.37 -9.55
C ASN A 86 13.14 1.55 -9.60
N ASP A 87 13.91 0.52 -9.27
CA ASP A 87 15.36 0.64 -9.18
C ASP A 87 15.99 0.67 -10.59
N HIS A 88 15.46 -0.13 -11.51
CA HIS A 88 15.83 -0.09 -12.92
C HIS A 88 15.43 1.24 -13.58
N ILE A 89 14.20 1.72 -13.36
CA ILE A 89 13.71 2.98 -13.93
C ILE A 89 14.53 4.17 -13.43
N LYS A 90 14.89 4.22 -12.14
CA LYS A 90 15.74 5.31 -11.61
C LYS A 90 17.13 5.33 -12.24
N LEU A 91 17.69 4.15 -12.55
CA LEU A 91 18.97 4.04 -13.26
C LEU A 91 18.85 4.59 -14.68
N LEU A 92 17.78 4.25 -15.40
CA LEU A 92 17.49 4.79 -16.73
C LEU A 92 17.34 6.32 -16.70
N TYR A 93 16.62 6.87 -15.72
CA TYR A 93 16.47 8.33 -15.60
C TYR A 93 17.78 9.04 -15.32
N ALA A 94 18.66 8.45 -14.51
CA ALA A 94 19.96 9.04 -14.21
C ALA A 94 20.90 9.10 -15.42
N HIS A 95 20.71 8.22 -16.41
CA HIS A 95 21.59 8.12 -17.58
C HIS A 95 20.99 8.72 -18.86
N SER A 96 19.70 8.49 -19.11
CA SER A 96 19.05 8.73 -20.41
C SER A 96 17.97 9.82 -20.41
N ALA A 97 17.59 10.36 -19.25
CA ALA A 97 16.55 11.40 -19.21
C ALA A 97 17.11 12.79 -19.55
N ASN A 98 16.28 13.59 -20.22
CA ASN A 98 16.58 14.97 -20.60
C ASN A 98 16.00 15.94 -19.55
N LEU A 99 16.81 16.91 -19.11
CA LEU A 99 16.37 17.93 -18.15
C LEU A 99 15.68 19.10 -18.87
N PHE A 100 14.60 19.61 -18.29
CA PHE A 100 13.92 20.81 -18.77
C PHE A 100 13.90 21.92 -17.72
N CYS A 101 14.07 23.16 -18.16
CA CYS A 101 14.11 24.29 -17.25
C CYS A 101 12.75 24.54 -16.60
N ARG A 102 12.70 24.63 -15.27
CA ARG A 102 11.46 24.91 -14.50
C ARG A 102 10.77 26.22 -14.87
N LYS A 103 11.43 27.16 -15.53
CA LYS A 103 10.85 28.45 -15.94
C LYS A 103 10.45 28.47 -17.42
N CYS A 104 11.41 28.33 -18.33
CA CYS A 104 11.14 28.45 -19.78
C CYS A 104 10.78 27.15 -20.49
N ALA A 105 10.86 25.99 -19.81
CA ALA A 105 10.66 24.67 -20.41
C ALA A 105 11.64 24.31 -21.55
N ALA A 106 12.71 25.08 -21.77
CA ALA A 106 13.75 24.73 -22.72
C ALA A 106 14.60 23.56 -22.20
N PRO A 107 15.14 22.71 -23.10
CA PRO A 107 16.07 21.65 -22.71
C PRO A 107 17.31 22.27 -22.05
N VAL A 108 17.73 21.68 -20.94
CA VAL A 108 18.94 22.07 -20.21
C VAL A 108 19.97 20.98 -20.42
N ARG A 109 21.03 21.31 -21.16
CA ARG A 109 22.16 20.43 -21.44
C ARG A 109 23.45 21.16 -21.15
N ARG A 110 24.55 20.42 -21.11
CA ARG A 110 25.89 20.99 -21.14
C ARG A 110 26.24 21.23 -22.59
N ASP A 111 26.45 22.49 -22.96
CA ASP A 111 26.87 22.83 -24.30
C ASP A 111 28.38 22.59 -24.44
N THR A 112 28.76 21.75 -25.40
CA THR A 112 30.14 21.63 -25.89
C THR A 112 30.34 22.57 -27.07
N ILE A 113 31.60 22.91 -27.39
CA ILE A 113 31.94 23.73 -28.57
C ILE A 113 31.25 23.19 -29.83
N GLN A 114 31.33 21.88 -30.07
CA GLN A 114 30.67 21.24 -31.20
C GLN A 114 29.14 21.43 -31.18
N SER A 115 28.49 21.22 -30.03
CA SER A 115 27.03 21.39 -29.93
C SER A 115 26.59 22.85 -30.13
N ILE A 116 27.42 23.82 -29.76
CA ILE A 116 27.14 25.25 -30.00
C ILE A 116 27.29 25.52 -31.50
N GLN A 117 28.30 24.99 -32.17
CA GLN A 117 28.48 25.16 -33.62
C GLN A 117 27.31 24.57 -34.42
N GLU A 118 26.84 23.38 -34.06
CA GLU A 118 25.67 22.74 -34.69
C GLU A 118 24.39 23.58 -34.49
N GLN A 119 24.19 24.12 -33.28
CA GLN A 119 23.08 25.02 -32.99
C GLN A 119 23.18 26.33 -33.77
N LEU A 120 24.37 26.93 -33.83
CA LEU A 120 24.63 28.13 -34.62
C LEU A 120 24.36 27.90 -36.10
N ALA A 121 24.77 26.77 -36.66
CA ALA A 121 24.48 26.42 -38.05
C ALA A 121 22.97 26.40 -38.32
N THR A 122 22.20 25.77 -37.43
CA THR A 122 20.74 25.66 -37.53
C THR A 122 20.08 27.03 -37.39
N LEU A 123 20.39 27.76 -36.31
CA LEU A 123 19.82 29.09 -36.02
C LEU A 123 20.19 30.12 -37.09
N SER A 124 21.42 30.09 -37.60
CA SER A 124 21.84 30.98 -38.68
C SER A 124 21.10 30.67 -39.99
N GLN A 125 20.81 29.41 -40.30
CA GLN A 125 19.98 29.08 -41.47
C GLN A 125 18.54 29.56 -41.30
N GLU A 126 17.93 29.37 -40.12
CA GLU A 126 16.56 29.79 -39.82
C GLU A 126 16.38 31.32 -39.89
N HIS A 127 17.42 32.09 -39.53
CA HIS A 127 17.35 33.55 -39.44
C HIS A 127 18.09 34.30 -40.56
N GLY A 128 18.41 33.64 -41.69
CA GLY A 128 18.97 34.31 -42.87
C GLY A 128 20.43 34.76 -42.74
N ASP A 129 21.27 33.96 -42.07
CA ASP A 129 22.69 34.20 -41.78
C ASP A 129 22.96 35.57 -41.12
N PRO A 130 22.39 35.83 -39.92
CA PRO A 130 22.53 37.10 -39.23
C PRO A 130 23.98 37.38 -38.82
N ARG A 131 24.29 38.66 -38.56
CA ARG A 131 25.61 39.04 -38.03
C ARG A 131 25.68 38.65 -36.56
N LEU A 132 26.59 37.73 -36.22
CA LEU A 132 26.78 37.24 -34.87
C LEU A 132 27.83 38.05 -34.12
N THR A 133 27.53 38.42 -32.88
CA THR A 133 28.47 38.98 -31.92
C THR A 133 28.59 38.00 -30.75
N LEU A 134 29.72 37.30 -30.69
CA LEU A 134 30.03 36.38 -29.59
C LEU A 134 30.54 37.17 -28.40
N THR A 135 29.97 36.92 -27.23
CA THR A 135 30.33 37.61 -25.99
C THR A 135 30.49 36.64 -24.83
N PHE A 136 31.27 37.05 -23.84
CA PHE A 136 31.38 36.37 -22.55
C PHE A 136 31.03 37.32 -21.39
N PRO A 137 30.37 36.82 -20.34
CA PRO A 137 29.97 37.63 -19.21
C PRO A 137 31.11 37.82 -18.19
N ILE A 138 31.26 39.03 -17.68
CA ILE A 138 32.07 39.35 -16.49
C ILE A 138 31.18 40.03 -15.45
N VAL A 139 31.15 39.47 -14.24
CA VAL A 139 30.45 40.08 -13.10
C VAL A 139 31.41 41.04 -12.40
N VAL A 140 31.01 42.31 -12.29
CA VAL A 140 31.75 43.35 -11.55
C VAL A 140 31.61 43.06 -10.05
N PRO A 141 32.70 42.74 -9.34
CA PRO A 141 32.64 42.49 -7.90
C PRO A 141 32.29 43.77 -7.14
N ALA A 142 31.60 43.66 -6.01
CA ALA A 142 31.16 44.82 -5.21
C ALA A 142 32.30 45.75 -4.72
N ASN A 143 33.54 45.27 -4.72
CA ASN A 143 34.71 46.04 -4.31
C ASN A 143 35.33 46.87 -5.45
N PHE A 144 34.88 46.70 -6.69
CA PHE A 144 35.42 47.37 -7.87
C PHE A 144 34.33 48.21 -8.55
N SER A 145 34.73 49.34 -9.10
CA SER A 145 33.89 50.12 -10.01
C SER A 145 33.89 49.50 -11.42
N SER A 146 32.85 49.81 -12.21
CA SER A 146 32.79 49.37 -13.61
C SER A 146 33.99 49.86 -14.43
N ASP A 147 34.53 51.02 -14.09
CA ASP A 147 35.61 51.67 -14.84
C ASP A 147 36.96 51.01 -14.56
N GLU A 148 37.20 50.56 -13.33
CA GLU A 148 38.38 49.76 -12.98
C GLU A 148 38.37 48.42 -13.71
N VAL A 149 37.22 47.74 -13.77
CA VAL A 149 37.08 46.48 -14.53
C VAL A 149 37.31 46.71 -16.03
N ASN A 150 36.82 47.83 -16.60
CA ASN A 150 37.08 48.17 -17.99
C ASN A 150 38.58 48.40 -18.27
N ALA A 151 39.29 49.09 -17.37
CA ALA A 151 40.73 49.30 -17.51
C ALA A 151 41.52 47.98 -17.47
N PHE A 152 41.11 47.02 -16.64
CA PHE A 152 41.70 45.68 -16.64
C PHE A 152 41.41 44.91 -17.93
N LEU A 153 40.22 45.07 -18.51
CA LEU A 153 39.86 44.46 -19.79
C LEU A 153 40.65 45.04 -20.96
N GLU A 154 40.87 46.36 -20.97
CA GLU A 154 41.71 47.02 -21.98
C GLU A 154 43.16 46.53 -21.92
N GLN A 155 43.71 46.32 -20.72
CA GLN A 155 45.04 45.72 -20.55
C GLN A 155 45.15 44.29 -21.11
N GLN A 156 44.04 43.55 -21.13
CA GLN A 156 43.94 42.20 -21.71
C GLN A 156 43.57 42.21 -23.20
N GLY A 157 43.42 43.39 -23.82
CA GLY A 157 43.10 43.55 -25.24
C GLY A 157 41.62 43.64 -25.57
N TYR A 158 40.73 43.60 -24.57
CA TYR A 158 39.29 43.71 -24.75
C TYR A 158 38.83 45.17 -24.65
N THR A 159 38.48 45.76 -25.80
CA THR A 159 38.10 47.19 -25.90
C THR A 159 36.60 47.41 -26.10
N ARG A 160 35.80 46.34 -26.22
CA ARG A 160 34.39 46.42 -26.62
C ARG A 160 33.47 45.66 -25.66
N ILE A 161 32.51 46.38 -25.12
CA ILE A 161 31.40 45.84 -24.33
C ILE A 161 30.13 45.98 -25.18
N HIS A 162 29.40 44.89 -25.34
CA HIS A 162 28.16 44.86 -26.13
C HIS A 162 26.99 45.42 -25.32
N THR A 163 26.75 44.84 -24.14
CA THR A 163 25.63 45.19 -23.26
C THR A 163 26.03 45.09 -21.79
N LYS A 164 25.28 45.77 -20.92
CA LYS A 164 25.39 45.69 -19.45
C LYS A 164 24.04 45.25 -18.88
N GLU A 165 24.03 44.21 -18.06
CA GLU A 165 22.83 43.71 -17.37
C GLU A 165 23.03 43.80 -15.85
N GLU A 166 21.96 44.02 -15.09
CA GLU A 166 21.99 43.89 -13.64
C GLU A 166 21.63 42.44 -13.25
N THR A 167 22.40 41.86 -12.34
CA THR A 167 22.17 40.53 -11.78
C THR A 167 22.12 40.61 -10.26
N THR A 168 21.33 39.77 -9.62
CA THR A 168 21.25 39.72 -8.16
C THR A 168 21.96 38.50 -7.60
N ARG A 169 22.62 38.66 -6.45
CA ARG A 169 23.26 37.58 -5.71
C ARG A 169 22.70 37.54 -4.28
N GLU A 170 22.34 36.36 -3.83
CA GLU A 170 21.94 36.13 -2.44
C GLU A 170 23.18 35.92 -1.55
N VAL A 171 23.30 36.72 -0.51
CA VAL A 171 24.38 36.62 0.48
C VAL A 171 23.77 36.35 1.87
N GLN A 172 24.25 35.32 2.55
CA GLN A 172 23.89 35.07 3.95
C GLN A 172 24.61 36.07 4.85
N ASP A 173 23.82 36.85 5.58
CA ASP A 173 24.36 37.76 6.59
C ASP A 173 24.94 36.94 7.77
N LYS A 174 26.22 37.15 8.09
CA LYS A 174 26.92 36.39 9.14
C LYS A 174 26.36 36.66 10.55
N LYS A 175 25.61 37.75 10.75
CA LYS A 175 25.07 38.16 12.06
C LYS A 175 23.59 37.87 12.26
N SER A 176 22.82 37.82 11.18
CA SER A 176 21.39 37.52 11.21
C SER A 176 21.17 36.44 10.15
N LYS A 177 20.54 35.30 10.47
CA LYS A 177 20.27 34.22 9.48
C LYS A 177 19.30 34.65 8.34
N LYS A 178 19.21 35.94 8.01
CA LYS A 178 18.42 36.51 6.91
C LYS A 178 19.31 36.65 5.67
N THR A 179 18.74 36.31 4.53
CA THR A 179 19.36 36.46 3.21
C THR A 179 19.24 37.92 2.76
N LYS A 180 20.34 38.56 2.37
CA LYS A 180 20.35 39.89 1.77
C LYS A 180 20.63 39.76 0.27
N LEU A 181 19.85 40.43 -0.56
CA LEU A 181 20.04 40.49 -2.01
C LEU A 181 20.99 41.65 -2.35
N GLU A 182 22.10 41.33 -3.01
CA GLU A 182 23.07 42.29 -3.52
C GLU A 182 22.91 42.40 -5.04
N VAL A 183 22.82 43.63 -5.57
CA VAL A 183 22.73 43.88 -7.01
C VAL A 183 24.15 44.08 -7.54
N LEU A 184 24.54 43.27 -8.53
CA LEU A 184 25.84 43.31 -9.20
C LEU A 184 25.63 43.63 -10.69
N GLN A 185 26.59 44.31 -11.31
CA GLN A 185 26.57 44.53 -12.76
C GLN A 185 27.29 43.39 -13.50
N LYS A 186 26.71 42.93 -14.60
CA LYS A 186 27.24 41.90 -15.49
C LYS A 186 27.52 42.54 -16.87
N LEU A 187 28.76 42.53 -17.28
CA LEU A 187 29.25 43.11 -18.55
C LEU A 187 29.39 41.99 -19.59
N TYR A 188 28.84 42.16 -20.80
CA TYR A 188 29.05 41.22 -21.90
C TYR A 188 30.14 41.77 -22.83
N VAL A 189 31.33 41.19 -22.72
CA VAL A 189 32.53 41.60 -23.45
C VAL A 189 32.57 40.88 -24.79
N VAL A 190 32.86 41.60 -25.87
CA VAL A 190 32.89 41.04 -27.24
C VAL A 190 34.18 40.23 -27.44
N GLN A 191 34.02 38.94 -27.76
CA GLN A 191 35.12 38.07 -28.15
C GLN A 191 35.41 38.15 -29.66
N ASP A 192 34.39 37.93 -30.49
CA ASP A 192 34.51 37.97 -31.95
C ASP A 192 33.18 38.36 -32.62
N ARG A 193 33.24 38.76 -33.90
CA ARG A 193 32.08 39.11 -34.73
C ARG A 193 32.23 38.53 -36.13
N PHE A 194 31.25 37.75 -36.56
CA PHE A 194 31.27 37.10 -37.87
C PHE A 194 29.86 36.80 -38.39
N ARG A 195 29.74 36.49 -39.68
CA ARG A 195 28.57 35.80 -40.23
C ARG A 195 28.92 34.32 -40.33
N PHE A 196 28.05 33.44 -39.85
CA PHE A 196 28.37 32.02 -39.69
C PHE A 196 28.70 31.37 -41.05
N SER A 197 27.99 31.73 -42.12
CA SER A 197 28.21 31.18 -43.47
C SER A 197 29.60 31.49 -44.06
N ARG A 198 30.28 32.53 -43.57
CA ARG A 198 31.57 33.02 -44.09
C ARG A 198 32.75 32.76 -43.14
N ALA A 199 32.47 32.24 -41.94
CA ALA A 199 33.48 32.00 -40.93
C ALA A 199 34.08 30.59 -41.09
N GLU A 200 35.40 30.48 -40.99
CA GLU A 200 36.05 29.17 -40.95
C GLU A 200 35.71 28.44 -39.64
N PRO A 201 35.41 27.13 -39.67
CA PRO A 201 35.02 26.37 -38.47
C PRO A 201 36.04 26.46 -37.33
N GLU A 202 37.34 26.50 -37.66
CA GLU A 202 38.44 26.60 -36.69
C GLU A 202 38.40 27.93 -35.93
N ARG A 203 38.19 29.06 -36.64
CA ARG A 203 38.03 30.38 -36.02
C ARG A 203 36.83 30.44 -35.09
N VAL A 204 35.71 29.83 -35.49
CA VAL A 204 34.50 29.79 -34.65
C VAL A 204 34.75 28.97 -33.39
N ALA A 205 35.43 27.82 -33.51
CA ALA A 205 35.77 26.98 -32.37
C ALA A 205 36.70 27.69 -31.37
N GLU A 206 37.77 28.34 -31.86
CA GLU A 206 38.71 29.11 -31.04
C GLU A 206 37.99 30.27 -30.32
N ALA A 207 37.14 31.01 -31.03
CA ALA A 207 36.38 32.11 -30.43
C ALA A 207 35.42 31.61 -29.33
N LEU A 208 34.74 30.47 -29.55
CA LEU A 208 33.86 29.84 -28.55
C LEU A 208 34.64 29.35 -27.33
N GLU A 209 35.79 28.72 -27.53
CA GLU A 209 36.66 28.25 -26.46
C GLU A 209 37.13 29.40 -25.57
N HIS A 210 37.60 30.50 -26.17
CA HIS A 210 37.98 31.70 -25.42
C HIS A 210 36.80 32.33 -24.68
N ALA A 211 35.64 32.45 -25.34
CA ALA A 211 34.45 33.02 -24.71
C ALA A 211 33.98 32.19 -23.51
N LEU A 212 33.96 30.86 -23.62
CA LEU A 212 33.61 29.97 -22.52
C LEU A 212 34.65 30.04 -21.40
N ASN A 213 35.96 29.98 -21.72
CA ASN A 213 37.01 30.05 -20.70
C ASN A 213 36.99 31.36 -19.91
N HIS A 214 36.92 32.51 -20.59
CA HIS A 214 36.85 33.82 -19.92
C HIS A 214 35.51 34.06 -19.23
N GLY A 215 34.42 33.52 -19.78
CA GLY A 215 33.08 33.59 -19.21
C GLY A 215 32.79 32.57 -18.12
N GLN A 216 33.79 31.79 -17.65
CA GLN A 216 33.64 30.72 -16.66
C GLN A 216 32.60 29.64 -17.05
N GLY A 217 32.56 29.28 -18.33
CA GLY A 217 31.63 28.31 -18.92
C GLY A 217 30.31 28.92 -19.39
N PHE A 218 30.22 30.25 -19.53
CA PHE A 218 29.04 30.94 -20.04
C PHE A 218 29.40 31.81 -21.24
N CYS A 219 28.56 31.80 -22.28
CA CYS A 219 28.66 32.77 -23.36
C CYS A 219 27.27 33.18 -23.87
N LYS A 220 27.17 34.37 -24.46
CA LYS A 220 25.96 34.84 -25.14
C LYS A 220 26.33 35.27 -26.55
N ILE A 221 25.50 34.88 -27.51
CA ILE A 221 25.65 35.28 -28.92
C ILE A 221 24.48 36.20 -29.25
N PHE A 222 24.80 37.42 -29.68
CA PHE A 222 23.84 38.40 -30.15
C PHE A 222 23.79 38.33 -31.67
N ALA A 223 22.64 37.96 -32.22
CA ALA A 223 22.41 37.81 -33.65
C ALA A 223 21.60 38.99 -34.18
N LEU A 224 22.24 39.84 -34.98
CA LEU A 224 21.57 40.98 -35.63
C LEU A 224 21.03 40.54 -36.99
N THR A 225 19.71 40.49 -37.10
CA THR A 225 18.99 40.14 -38.33
C THR A 225 18.95 41.34 -39.30
N ASP A 226 18.67 41.09 -40.58
CA ASP A 226 18.60 42.16 -41.59
C ASP A 226 17.39 43.11 -41.36
N GLY A 227 16.48 42.79 -40.43
CA GLY A 227 15.38 43.66 -39.98
C GLY A 227 15.68 44.52 -38.75
N ASP A 228 16.96 44.65 -38.36
CA ASP A 228 17.43 45.34 -37.14
C ASP A 228 16.92 44.75 -35.80
N GLU A 229 16.32 43.56 -35.82
CA GLU A 229 16.00 42.81 -34.59
C GLU A 229 17.24 42.05 -34.10
N GLU A 230 17.60 42.26 -32.83
CA GLU A 230 18.69 41.57 -32.15
C GLU A 230 18.15 40.39 -31.32
N LEU A 231 18.51 39.17 -31.73
CA LEU A 231 18.16 37.94 -31.05
C LEU A 231 19.31 37.52 -30.10
N VAL A 232 18.97 36.96 -28.94
CA VAL A 232 19.95 36.54 -27.94
C VAL A 232 19.95 35.02 -27.83
N TRP A 233 21.10 34.40 -28.09
CA TRP A 233 21.33 32.96 -27.97
C TRP A 233 22.36 32.68 -26.86
N PRO A 234 21.90 32.37 -25.65
CA PRO A 234 22.76 32.10 -24.52
C PRO A 234 23.15 30.61 -24.45
N PHE A 235 24.41 30.32 -24.08
CA PHE A 235 24.94 28.95 -23.96
C PHE A 235 25.68 28.76 -22.63
N SER A 236 25.72 27.53 -22.14
CA SER A 236 26.47 27.18 -20.93
C SER A 236 27.10 25.80 -20.99
N GLU A 237 28.37 25.71 -20.58
CA GLU A 237 29.10 24.45 -20.39
C GLU A 237 28.62 23.68 -19.14
N HIS A 238 27.94 24.37 -18.22
CA HIS A 238 27.39 23.78 -17.00
C HIS A 238 26.00 23.21 -17.23
N LEU A 239 25.50 22.42 -16.28
CA LEU A 239 24.09 22.00 -16.28
C LEU A 239 23.22 23.18 -15.80
N HIS A 240 23.05 24.18 -16.68
CA HIS A 240 22.46 25.48 -16.37
C HIS A 240 21.56 25.95 -17.51
N CYS A 241 20.42 26.54 -17.17
CA CYS A 241 19.55 27.17 -18.15
C CYS A 241 20.03 28.58 -18.46
N ALA A 242 20.72 28.74 -19.58
CA ALA A 242 21.32 30.01 -19.99
C ALA A 242 20.28 31.14 -20.25
N HIS A 243 19.03 30.79 -20.54
CA HIS A 243 17.92 31.75 -20.69
C HIS A 243 17.35 32.28 -19.38
N CYS A 244 17.29 31.44 -18.35
CA CYS A 244 16.62 31.77 -17.07
C CYS A 244 17.60 32.03 -15.92
N ASP A 245 18.89 31.83 -16.17
CA ASP A 245 19.98 31.89 -15.20
C ASP A 245 19.76 30.95 -13.99
N ILE A 246 19.41 29.68 -14.26
CA ILE A 246 19.12 28.68 -13.23
C ILE A 246 20.10 27.51 -13.35
N SER A 247 20.88 27.26 -12.30
CA SER A 247 21.74 26.09 -12.18
C SER A 247 20.99 24.87 -11.67
N TYR A 248 21.32 23.70 -12.20
CA TYR A 248 20.78 22.41 -11.79
C TYR A 248 21.89 21.44 -11.37
N GLN A 249 21.53 20.42 -10.60
CA GLN A 249 22.46 19.40 -10.14
C GLN A 249 22.47 18.21 -11.08
N LYS A 250 23.64 17.57 -11.22
CA LYS A 250 23.78 16.32 -11.96
C LYS A 250 22.89 15.25 -11.29
N PRO A 251 22.09 14.50 -12.06
CA PRO A 251 21.22 13.49 -11.49
C PRO A 251 22.03 12.25 -11.09
N HIS A 252 21.58 11.60 -10.03
CA HIS A 252 21.97 10.24 -9.66
C HIS A 252 20.70 9.41 -9.50
N ALA A 253 20.78 8.08 -9.49
CA ALA A 253 19.60 7.24 -9.26
C ALA A 253 18.85 7.61 -7.96
N SER A 254 19.59 8.00 -6.92
CA SER A 254 19.04 8.50 -5.65
C SER A 254 18.19 9.77 -5.79
N THR A 255 18.42 10.61 -6.80
CA THR A 255 17.60 11.80 -7.11
C THR A 255 16.17 11.41 -7.44
N PHE A 256 15.98 10.24 -8.04
CA PHE A 256 14.69 9.70 -8.47
C PHE A 256 14.10 8.70 -7.45
N SER A 257 14.70 8.58 -6.27
CA SER A 257 14.25 7.65 -5.22
C SER A 257 13.54 8.38 -4.09
N PHE A 258 12.24 8.10 -3.91
CA PHE A 258 11.48 8.57 -2.74
C PHE A 258 11.88 7.87 -1.43
N ASN A 259 12.73 6.83 -1.49
CA ASN A 259 13.31 6.19 -0.31
C ASN A 259 14.65 6.81 0.11
N SER A 260 15.24 7.69 -0.72
CA SER A 260 16.48 8.39 -0.42
C SER A 260 16.20 9.83 0.01
N PRO A 261 16.83 10.36 1.08
CA PRO A 261 16.72 11.78 1.43
C PRO A 261 17.14 12.76 0.33
N ILE A 262 17.94 12.28 -0.65
CA ILE A 262 18.36 13.08 -1.81
C ILE A 262 17.15 13.39 -2.69
N GLY A 263 16.40 12.36 -3.08
CA GLY A 263 15.25 12.48 -3.98
C GLY A 263 13.90 12.67 -3.29
N ALA A 264 13.73 12.24 -2.05
CA ALA A 264 12.46 12.28 -1.34
C ALA A 264 12.03 13.70 -0.98
N CYS A 265 10.74 13.99 -1.12
CA CYS A 265 10.15 15.25 -0.66
C CYS A 265 10.45 15.47 0.83
N ASP A 266 10.97 16.64 1.21
CA ASP A 266 11.37 16.94 2.60
C ASP A 266 10.18 17.00 3.56
N HIS A 267 9.00 17.40 3.08
CA HIS A 267 7.78 17.52 3.89
C HIS A 267 7.20 16.15 4.25
N CYS A 268 6.89 15.32 3.25
CA CYS A 268 6.33 14.00 3.48
C CYS A 268 7.39 12.91 3.62
N ARG A 269 8.68 13.21 3.56
CA ARG A 269 9.80 12.25 3.64
C ARG A 269 9.62 11.01 2.73
N GLY A 270 9.12 11.24 1.52
CA GLY A 270 8.87 10.18 0.53
C GLY A 270 7.57 9.41 0.67
N PHE A 271 6.69 9.73 1.63
CA PHE A 271 5.40 9.03 1.78
C PHE A 271 4.33 9.45 0.75
N GLY A 272 4.49 10.58 0.06
CA GLY A 272 3.49 11.16 -0.86
C GLY A 272 2.25 11.73 -0.19
N ARG A 273 2.15 11.58 1.12
CA ARG A 273 0.98 11.94 1.92
C ARG A 273 1.41 12.55 3.23
N SER A 274 0.63 13.50 3.71
CA SER A 274 0.78 14.10 5.03
C SER A 274 -0.36 13.62 5.92
N MET A 275 -0.02 13.30 7.15
CA MET A 275 -0.99 12.94 8.17
C MET A 275 -1.69 14.22 8.62
N GLY A 276 -2.99 14.29 8.42
CA GLY A 276 -3.84 15.41 8.83
C GLY A 276 -4.98 14.94 9.71
N ILE A 277 -5.70 15.87 10.33
CA ILE A 277 -6.95 15.56 11.03
C ILE A 277 -8.05 15.33 9.99
N ASP A 278 -8.77 14.22 10.14
CA ASP A 278 -9.94 13.93 9.34
C ASP A 278 -11.19 14.39 10.09
N TYR A 279 -11.80 15.48 9.61
CA TYR A 279 -13.00 16.01 10.25
C TYR A 279 -14.22 15.11 10.10
N GLY A 280 -14.23 14.17 9.14
CA GLY A 280 -15.24 13.12 9.07
C GLY A 280 -15.12 12.10 10.21
N LEU A 281 -13.90 11.84 10.69
CA LEU A 281 -13.68 11.00 11.89
C LEU A 281 -14.01 11.76 13.19
N VAL A 282 -13.80 13.08 13.19
CA VAL A 282 -14.10 13.95 14.34
C VAL A 282 -15.59 14.20 14.49
N ILE A 283 -16.29 14.36 13.37
CA ILE A 283 -17.72 14.67 13.27
C ILE A 283 -18.37 13.62 12.37
N PRO A 284 -18.55 12.37 12.86
CA PRO A 284 -19.03 11.26 12.04
C PRO A 284 -20.51 11.37 11.69
N ASP A 285 -21.35 11.87 12.62
CA ASP A 285 -22.77 12.08 12.40
C ASP A 285 -23.06 13.57 12.19
N GLU A 286 -23.24 13.94 10.93
CA GLU A 286 -23.54 15.32 10.54
C GLU A 286 -25.00 15.73 10.84
N ASN A 287 -25.86 14.79 11.28
CA ASN A 287 -27.23 15.09 11.71
C ASN A 287 -27.28 15.56 13.17
N LEU A 288 -26.24 15.31 13.96
CA LEU A 288 -26.17 15.81 15.33
C LEU A 288 -25.89 17.31 15.33
N SER A 289 -26.54 18.01 16.26
CA SER A 289 -26.23 19.39 16.55
C SER A 289 -24.97 19.51 17.41
N LEU A 290 -24.41 20.73 17.54
CA LEU A 290 -23.29 20.96 18.45
C LEU A 290 -23.68 20.63 19.90
N ALA A 291 -24.93 20.93 20.28
CA ALA A 291 -25.49 20.64 21.60
C ALA A 291 -25.63 19.14 21.87
N ASP A 292 -26.01 18.35 20.85
CA ASP A 292 -26.14 16.89 20.94
C ASP A 292 -24.80 16.15 20.84
N GLY A 293 -23.68 16.89 20.78
CA GLY A 293 -22.34 16.32 20.85
C GLY A 293 -21.79 15.84 19.52
N ALA A 294 -22.03 16.58 18.43
CA ALA A 294 -21.48 16.28 17.09
C ALA A 294 -19.95 16.06 17.08
N ILE A 295 -19.19 16.71 17.98
CA ILE A 295 -17.73 16.58 18.08
C ILE A 295 -17.37 15.39 18.97
N ARG A 296 -17.09 14.25 18.35
CA ARG A 296 -16.87 12.97 19.02
C ARG A 296 -15.75 12.97 20.07
N PRO A 297 -14.55 13.55 19.83
CA PRO A 297 -13.46 13.51 20.82
C PRO A 297 -13.85 14.06 22.19
N TRP A 298 -14.79 15.02 22.23
CA TRP A 298 -15.20 15.73 23.44
C TRP A 298 -16.34 15.05 24.21
N GLN A 299 -16.89 13.97 23.67
CA GLN A 299 -17.95 13.20 24.35
C GLN A 299 -17.43 12.21 25.40
N THR A 300 -16.10 12.16 25.58
CA THR A 300 -15.48 11.33 26.63
C THR A 300 -15.35 12.12 27.93
N PRO A 301 -15.41 11.47 29.12
CA PRO A 301 -15.24 12.17 30.39
C PRO A 301 -13.93 12.97 30.50
N THR A 302 -12.91 12.56 29.75
CA THR A 302 -11.59 13.20 29.73
C THR A 302 -11.59 14.57 29.06
N PHE A 303 -12.45 14.80 28.05
CA PHE A 303 -12.46 16.03 27.24
C PHE A 303 -13.82 16.75 27.26
N LYS A 304 -14.64 16.47 28.27
CA LYS A 304 -15.95 17.08 28.42
C LYS A 304 -15.87 18.61 28.59
N GLU A 305 -14.81 19.10 29.22
CA GLU A 305 -14.56 20.54 29.40
C GLU A 305 -14.51 21.29 28.06
N GLN A 306 -13.99 20.67 27.00
CA GLN A 306 -13.95 21.29 25.67
C GLN A 306 -15.36 21.44 25.06
N GLN A 307 -16.26 20.49 25.34
CA GLN A 307 -17.67 20.61 24.95
C GLN A 307 -18.34 21.74 25.71
N ASP A 308 -18.07 21.89 27.01
CA ASP A 308 -18.63 22.96 27.83
C ASP A 308 -18.14 24.35 27.36
N ASP A 309 -16.86 24.46 27.01
CA ASP A 309 -16.29 25.68 26.40
C ASP A 309 -16.93 26.02 25.06
N LEU A 310 -17.09 25.04 24.16
CA LEU A 310 -17.75 25.23 22.87
C LEU A 310 -19.11 25.89 23.06
N MET A 311 -19.93 25.34 23.96
CA MET A 311 -21.28 25.83 24.23
C MET A 311 -21.27 27.24 24.83
N LYS A 312 -20.32 27.53 25.74
CA LYS A 312 -20.13 28.85 26.34
C LYS A 312 -19.79 29.91 25.30
N TYR A 313 -18.81 29.64 24.43
CA TYR A 313 -18.37 30.60 23.41
C TYR A 313 -19.37 30.72 22.25
N ALA A 314 -20.01 29.62 21.85
CA ALA A 314 -21.06 29.62 20.83
C ALA A 314 -22.22 30.55 21.23
N LYS A 315 -22.66 30.49 22.50
CA LYS A 315 -23.70 31.38 23.04
C LYS A 315 -23.30 32.86 23.00
N ARG A 316 -22.02 33.17 23.18
CA ARG A 316 -21.50 34.55 23.17
C ARG A 316 -21.52 35.16 21.76
N LEU A 317 -21.25 34.36 20.73
CA LEU A 317 -21.18 34.79 19.33
C LEU A 317 -22.48 34.56 18.55
N GLY A 318 -23.49 33.97 19.19
CA GLY A 318 -24.78 33.67 18.55
C GLY A 318 -24.71 32.54 17.52
N ILE A 319 -23.74 31.62 17.66
CA ILE A 319 -23.61 30.44 16.81
C ILE A 319 -24.76 29.48 17.10
N ARG A 320 -25.40 28.95 16.05
CA ARG A 320 -26.52 28.02 16.19
C ARG A 320 -26.03 26.68 16.75
N THR A 321 -26.41 26.35 17.98
CA THR A 321 -25.96 25.10 18.64
C THR A 321 -26.90 23.92 18.44
N ASP A 322 -28.19 24.18 18.22
CA ASP A 322 -29.24 23.16 18.13
C ASP A 322 -29.56 22.78 16.67
N THR A 323 -28.84 23.37 15.73
CA THR A 323 -28.93 23.05 14.29
C THR A 323 -27.97 21.89 13.98
N PRO A 324 -28.41 20.87 13.21
CA PRO A 324 -27.52 19.81 12.73
C PRO A 324 -26.27 20.35 12.05
N TRP A 325 -25.12 19.69 12.24
CA TRP A 325 -23.84 20.11 11.67
C TRP A 325 -23.90 20.38 10.16
N ARG A 326 -24.60 19.52 9.40
CA ARG A 326 -24.77 19.68 7.95
C ARG A 326 -25.46 20.99 7.54
N ASP A 327 -26.35 21.50 8.40
CA ASP A 327 -27.20 22.67 8.15
C ASP A 327 -26.59 23.98 8.71
N LEU A 328 -25.42 23.88 9.36
CA LEU A 328 -24.59 25.04 9.72
C LEU A 328 -24.00 25.68 8.46
N ASN A 329 -23.83 27.00 8.49
CA ASN A 329 -23.17 27.70 7.40
C ASN A 329 -21.65 27.53 7.47
N GLU A 330 -20.95 27.78 6.35
CA GLU A 330 -19.50 27.56 6.28
C GLU A 330 -18.70 28.47 7.23
N ALA A 331 -19.21 29.66 7.56
CA ALA A 331 -18.56 30.55 8.53
C ALA A 331 -18.65 30.00 9.96
N GLU A 332 -19.80 29.44 10.35
CA GLU A 332 -20.02 28.77 11.64
C GLU A 332 -19.15 27.51 11.74
N LYS A 333 -19.14 26.65 10.71
CA LYS A 333 -18.29 25.46 10.67
C LYS A 333 -16.82 25.83 10.81
N LYS A 334 -16.38 26.85 10.06
CA LYS A 334 -15.01 27.36 10.14
C LYS A 334 -14.68 27.90 11.53
N TRP A 335 -15.59 28.63 12.17
CA TRP A 335 -15.38 29.11 13.53
C TRP A 335 -15.28 27.97 14.55
N VAL A 336 -16.09 26.91 14.42
CA VAL A 336 -15.97 25.73 15.28
C VAL A 336 -14.62 25.03 15.07
N ILE A 337 -14.19 24.88 13.82
CA ILE A 337 -12.97 24.16 13.46
C ILE A 337 -11.70 24.97 13.79
N ASP A 338 -11.59 26.18 13.25
CA ASP A 338 -10.39 27.01 13.31
C ASP A 338 -10.33 27.84 14.59
N GLY A 339 -11.46 28.09 15.25
CA GLY A 339 -11.58 28.95 16.42
C GLY A 339 -11.64 30.44 16.10
N ASP A 340 -11.35 31.27 17.10
CA ASP A 340 -11.32 32.73 16.92
C ASP A 340 -10.19 33.14 15.95
N PRO A 341 -10.46 34.07 15.01
CA PRO A 341 -9.45 34.53 14.04
C PRO A 341 -8.26 35.25 14.69
N GLU A 342 -8.51 35.99 15.78
CA GLU A 342 -7.50 36.78 16.50
C GLU A 342 -6.86 35.99 17.67
N TRP A 343 -6.53 34.73 17.44
CA TRP A 343 -5.91 33.89 18.47
C TRP A 343 -4.51 34.41 18.86
N THR A 344 -4.35 34.82 20.11
CA THR A 344 -3.13 35.48 20.58
C THR A 344 -1.97 34.52 20.89
N GLY A 345 -2.22 33.21 20.99
CA GLY A 345 -1.20 32.18 21.23
C GLY A 345 -0.51 32.22 22.61
N LYS A 346 -0.90 33.14 23.49
CA LYS A 346 -0.37 33.25 24.87
C LYS A 346 -0.98 32.17 25.76
N LYS A 347 -0.32 31.82 26.89
CA LYS A 347 -0.80 30.75 27.80
C LYS A 347 -2.24 30.97 28.31
N ASN A 348 -2.62 32.22 28.52
CA ASN A 348 -3.96 32.62 28.96
C ASN A 348 -4.99 32.70 27.82
N ALA A 349 -4.59 32.51 26.55
CA ALA A 349 -5.51 32.56 25.41
C ALA A 349 -6.56 31.43 25.47
N TRP A 350 -6.18 30.26 26.00
CA TRP A 350 -7.06 29.11 26.18
C TRP A 350 -8.27 29.40 27.08
N ASP A 351 -8.10 30.27 28.08
CA ASP A 351 -9.17 30.63 29.02
C ASP A 351 -10.02 31.82 28.55
N LEU A 352 -9.52 32.58 27.55
CA LEU A 352 -10.07 33.89 27.16
C LEU A 352 -10.67 33.93 25.76
N GLN A 353 -10.25 33.01 24.87
CA GLN A 353 -10.61 32.98 23.46
C GLN A 353 -11.05 31.57 23.06
N TRP A 354 -11.93 31.47 22.06
CA TRP A 354 -12.30 30.19 21.52
C TRP A 354 -11.16 29.61 20.66
N TYR A 355 -10.63 28.46 21.07
CA TYR A 355 -9.46 27.85 20.42
C TYR A 355 -9.81 27.08 19.14
N GLY A 356 -10.99 26.44 19.09
CA GLY A 356 -11.40 25.62 17.95
C GLY A 356 -10.82 24.21 17.94
N VAL A 357 -11.46 23.33 17.16
CA VAL A 357 -11.10 21.90 17.07
C VAL A 357 -9.69 21.66 16.54
N GLN A 358 -9.24 22.39 15.52
CA GLN A 358 -7.88 22.24 14.94
C GLN A 358 -6.80 22.49 16.00
N ARG A 359 -6.92 23.56 16.78
CA ARG A 359 -5.93 23.92 17.80
C ARG A 359 -5.92 22.95 18.98
N PHE A 360 -7.08 22.35 19.30
CA PHE A 360 -7.14 21.23 20.25
C PHE A 360 -6.28 20.04 19.77
N PHE A 361 -6.37 19.68 18.48
CA PHE A 361 -5.53 18.62 17.91
C PHE A 361 -4.05 19.02 17.83
N ASP A 362 -3.71 20.27 17.49
CA ASP A 362 -2.32 20.76 17.53
C ASP A 362 -1.73 20.67 18.95
N TRP A 363 -2.53 20.94 19.98
CA TRP A 363 -2.14 20.75 21.37
C TRP A 363 -1.93 19.27 21.72
N LEU A 364 -2.81 18.38 21.27
CA LEU A 364 -2.61 16.93 21.41
C LEU A 364 -1.32 16.46 20.71
N GLU A 365 -1.03 17.01 19.53
CA GLU A 365 0.19 16.75 18.75
C GLU A 365 1.46 17.09 19.56
N SER A 366 1.46 18.23 20.25
CA SER A 366 2.57 18.63 21.12
C SER A 366 2.83 17.65 22.27
N LYS A 367 1.82 16.83 22.62
CA LYS A 367 1.88 15.79 23.66
C LYS A 367 2.02 14.37 23.09
N SER A 368 2.30 14.24 21.80
CA SER A 368 2.50 12.95 21.10
C SER A 368 3.65 12.10 21.64
N TYR A 369 4.56 12.65 22.47
CA TYR A 369 5.53 11.83 23.20
C TYR A 369 4.85 10.80 24.13
N ARG A 370 3.62 11.06 24.60
CA ARG A 370 2.84 10.12 25.43
C ARG A 370 2.12 9.10 24.54
N MET A 371 2.24 7.82 24.86
CA MET A 371 1.66 6.72 24.07
C MET A 371 0.13 6.83 23.91
N HIS A 372 -0.61 7.09 24.98
CA HIS A 372 -2.08 7.21 24.92
C HIS A 372 -2.54 8.39 24.03
N MET A 373 -1.77 9.48 23.96
CA MET A 373 -2.06 10.59 23.05
C MET A 373 -1.88 10.19 21.59
N ARG A 374 -0.83 9.42 21.27
CA ARG A 374 -0.63 8.88 19.90
C ARG A 374 -1.77 7.96 19.49
N ILE A 375 -2.21 7.08 20.40
CA ILE A 375 -3.33 6.17 20.16
C ILE A 375 -4.62 6.98 19.91
N LEU A 376 -4.89 8.01 20.71
CA LEU A 376 -6.05 8.88 20.50
C LEU A 376 -5.99 9.59 19.14
N LEU A 377 -4.86 10.23 18.83
CA LEU A 377 -4.64 10.93 17.57
C LEU A 377 -4.80 10.01 16.36
N SER A 378 -4.32 8.76 16.44
CA SER A 378 -4.45 7.79 15.35
C SER A 378 -5.89 7.48 14.95
N LYS A 379 -6.87 7.70 15.84
CA LYS A 379 -8.30 7.47 15.57
C LYS A 379 -8.96 8.57 14.75
N PHE A 380 -8.33 9.75 14.65
CA PHE A 380 -8.90 10.95 14.02
C PHE A 380 -8.05 11.50 12.89
N ARG A 381 -7.07 10.72 12.43
CA ARG A 381 -6.14 11.11 11.38
C ARG A 381 -6.39 10.33 10.12
N SER A 382 -6.37 11.02 9.00
CA SER A 382 -6.28 10.43 7.67
C SER A 382 -5.03 10.88 6.95
N TYR A 383 -4.72 10.21 5.85
CA TYR A 383 -3.56 10.49 5.04
C TYR A 383 -4.00 11.21 3.77
N ASN A 384 -3.80 12.52 3.73
CA ASN A 384 -4.13 13.34 2.58
C ASN A 384 -2.93 13.45 1.62
N PRO A 385 -3.16 13.69 0.32
CA PRO A 385 -2.10 14.03 -0.63
C PRO A 385 -1.19 15.12 -0.06
N CYS A 386 0.12 14.91 -0.17
CA CYS A 386 1.07 15.88 0.38
C CYS A 386 0.92 17.23 -0.35
N PRO A 387 0.72 18.35 0.36
CA PRO A 387 0.51 19.66 -0.27
C PRO A 387 1.76 20.22 -0.96
N VAL A 388 2.94 19.69 -0.64
CA VAL A 388 4.22 20.17 -1.19
C VAL A 388 4.64 19.42 -2.44
N CYS A 389 4.50 18.09 -2.47
CA CYS A 389 4.89 17.29 -3.64
C CYS A 389 3.70 16.82 -4.48
N HIS A 390 2.46 17.14 -4.08
CA HIS A 390 1.22 16.67 -4.71
C HIS A 390 1.26 15.16 -4.99
N SER A 391 1.67 14.39 -3.98
CA SER A 391 1.83 12.93 -4.03
C SER A 391 2.91 12.37 -4.95
N SER A 392 3.73 13.19 -5.60
CA SER A 392 4.89 12.71 -6.36
C SER A 392 5.97 12.03 -5.52
N ARG A 393 5.93 12.20 -4.19
CA ARG A 393 6.89 11.66 -3.20
C ARG A 393 8.31 12.19 -3.34
N LEU A 394 8.61 12.90 -4.43
CA LEU A 394 9.93 13.37 -4.81
C LEU A 394 10.08 14.88 -4.59
N LYS A 395 11.32 15.34 -4.59
CA LYS A 395 11.64 16.76 -4.68
C LYS A 395 11.25 17.30 -6.05
N PRO A 396 10.87 18.59 -6.13
CA PRO A 396 10.42 19.19 -7.39
C PRO A 396 11.36 18.98 -8.57
N ASP A 397 12.66 19.16 -8.36
CA ASP A 397 13.68 19.10 -9.43
C ASP A 397 13.79 17.70 -10.07
N ALA A 398 13.43 16.63 -9.36
CA ALA A 398 13.44 15.27 -9.92
C ALA A 398 12.42 15.11 -11.04
N ASN A 399 11.28 15.82 -10.97
CA ASN A 399 10.21 15.75 -11.97
C ASN A 399 10.44 16.68 -13.19
N LEU A 400 11.57 17.39 -13.24
CA LEU A 400 11.98 18.18 -14.41
C LEU A 400 12.69 17.32 -15.48
N TRP A 401 13.14 16.13 -15.10
CA TRP A 401 13.78 15.16 -15.99
C TRP A 401 12.73 14.33 -16.69
N ARG A 402 12.85 14.18 -18.01
CA ARG A 402 11.90 13.42 -18.83
C ARG A 402 12.61 12.44 -19.74
N LEU A 403 12.09 11.22 -19.79
CA LEU A 403 12.57 10.15 -20.66
C LEU A 403 11.62 10.04 -21.86
N GLY A 404 12.08 9.81 -23.10
CA GLY A 404 11.24 9.65 -24.30
C GLY A 404 11.26 10.83 -25.29
N ASP A 405 10.87 10.60 -26.55
CA ASP A 405 10.80 11.63 -27.61
C ASP A 405 9.42 12.26 -27.79
N GLY A 406 8.42 11.69 -27.11
CA GLY A 406 7.07 12.19 -27.04
C GLY A 406 6.11 11.71 -28.12
N LYS A 407 6.55 10.84 -29.05
CA LYS A 407 5.68 10.09 -29.97
C LYS A 407 4.96 8.93 -29.28
N GLN A 408 5.42 8.53 -28.11
CA GLN A 408 4.82 7.48 -27.26
C GLN A 408 3.69 8.00 -26.37
N ASN A 409 3.32 9.28 -26.51
CA ASN A 409 2.44 9.97 -25.57
C ASN A 409 0.94 9.80 -25.90
N ASP A 410 0.58 8.94 -26.84
CA ASP A 410 -0.78 8.82 -27.38
C ASP A 410 -1.73 8.04 -26.48
N TYR A 411 -1.64 8.25 -25.16
CA TYR A 411 -2.63 7.78 -24.19
C TYR A 411 -3.84 8.74 -24.11
N ALA A 412 -3.99 9.57 -25.15
CA ALA A 412 -4.71 10.84 -25.19
C ALA A 412 -6.19 10.71 -25.62
N GLU A 413 -6.87 9.61 -25.27
CA GLU A 413 -8.32 9.65 -25.08
C GLU A 413 -8.65 10.05 -23.63
N GLY A 414 -8.19 11.21 -23.19
CA GLY A 414 -8.70 11.93 -22.01
C GLY A 414 -8.50 11.30 -20.62
N ARG A 415 -7.85 10.13 -20.48
CA ARG A 415 -7.74 9.42 -19.18
C ARG A 415 -6.53 9.81 -18.34
N TYR A 416 -5.45 10.29 -18.95
CA TYR A 416 -4.20 10.56 -18.26
C TYR A 416 -3.80 12.05 -18.33
N LYS A 417 -3.79 12.72 -17.17
CA LYS A 417 -3.29 14.09 -17.05
C LYS A 417 -1.84 14.07 -16.59
N ARG A 418 -0.94 14.59 -17.41
CA ARG A 418 0.49 14.73 -17.05
C ARG A 418 0.65 15.54 -15.77
N PHE A 419 1.57 15.10 -14.93
CA PHE A 419 1.91 15.78 -13.70
C PHE A 419 2.64 17.08 -13.99
N MET A 420 2.16 18.18 -13.41
CA MET A 420 2.86 19.47 -13.44
C MET A 420 3.89 19.50 -12.30
N PRO A 421 5.20 19.57 -12.57
CA PRO A 421 6.20 19.66 -11.52
C PRO A 421 5.98 20.88 -10.64
N VAL A 422 6.08 20.68 -9.33
CA VAL A 422 5.79 21.73 -8.34
C VAL A 422 6.80 22.88 -8.50
N GLY A 423 6.32 24.11 -8.62
CA GLY A 423 7.18 25.28 -8.83
C GLY A 423 7.68 25.46 -10.25
N ALA A 424 7.24 24.63 -11.21
CA ALA A 424 7.41 24.93 -12.63
C ALA A 424 6.46 26.05 -13.08
N GLN A 425 6.95 26.98 -13.89
CA GLN A 425 6.18 28.09 -14.47
C GLN A 425 5.71 27.74 -15.89
N TRP A 426 5.21 26.51 -16.07
CA TRP A 426 4.75 26.01 -17.35
C TRP A 426 3.23 26.11 -17.46
N SER A 427 2.71 26.32 -18.67
CA SER A 427 1.29 26.14 -18.96
C SER A 427 0.98 24.67 -19.25
N GLU A 428 -0.27 24.24 -19.07
CA GLU A 428 -0.69 22.87 -19.42
C GLU A 428 -0.43 22.56 -20.91
N LYS A 429 -0.66 23.54 -21.80
CA LYS A 429 -0.32 23.44 -23.21
C LYS A 429 1.18 23.19 -23.42
N LYS A 430 2.03 23.94 -22.72
CA LYS A 430 3.49 23.75 -22.82
C LYS A 430 3.94 22.40 -22.29
N LEU A 431 3.36 21.95 -21.18
CA LEU A 431 3.65 20.63 -20.60
C LEU A 431 3.30 19.47 -21.56
N ALA A 432 2.22 19.62 -22.33
CA ALA A 432 1.77 18.66 -23.33
C ALA A 432 2.68 18.62 -24.57
N GLU A 433 3.20 19.77 -24.99
CA GLU A 433 4.14 19.89 -26.13
C GLU A 433 5.54 19.31 -25.83
N LEU A 434 5.92 19.23 -24.55
CA LEU A 434 7.23 18.72 -24.15
C LEU A 434 7.38 17.21 -24.44
N PRO A 435 8.57 16.77 -24.91
CA PRO A 435 8.84 15.37 -25.18
C PRO A 435 9.02 14.57 -23.89
N GLY A 436 8.68 13.28 -23.97
CA GLY A 436 8.85 12.35 -22.87
C GLY A 436 7.96 12.59 -21.64
N LEU A 437 8.10 11.70 -20.68
CA LEU A 437 7.36 11.69 -19.41
C LEU A 437 8.32 11.85 -18.23
N ALA A 438 7.86 12.49 -17.16
CA ALA A 438 8.61 12.55 -15.90
C ALA A 438 8.53 11.22 -15.15
N ILE A 439 9.41 10.98 -14.17
CA ILE A 439 9.38 9.70 -13.45
C ILE A 439 8.04 9.48 -12.74
N HIS A 440 7.48 10.53 -12.11
CA HIS A 440 6.18 10.42 -11.47
C HIS A 440 5.07 10.13 -12.48
N ASP A 441 5.21 10.59 -13.72
CA ASP A 441 4.24 10.29 -14.76
C ASP A 441 4.19 8.77 -15.02
N LEU A 442 5.37 8.14 -15.22
CA LEU A 442 5.48 6.70 -15.43
C LEU A 442 4.97 5.89 -14.23
N MET A 443 5.22 6.38 -13.02
CA MET A 443 4.77 5.72 -11.79
C MET A 443 3.25 5.63 -11.67
N LEU A 444 2.51 6.53 -12.33
CA LEU A 444 1.05 6.60 -12.31
C LEU A 444 0.38 5.87 -13.49
N LEU A 445 1.12 5.62 -14.58
CA LEU A 445 0.58 4.88 -15.72
C LEU A 445 0.18 3.46 -15.30
N PRO A 446 -0.92 2.91 -15.84
CA PRO A 446 -1.17 1.48 -15.79
C PRO A 446 0.00 0.72 -16.39
N ILE A 447 0.38 -0.41 -15.79
CA ILE A 447 1.52 -1.23 -16.21
C ILE A 447 1.40 -1.65 -17.68
N GLY A 448 0.20 -1.92 -18.19
CA GLY A 448 -0.02 -2.22 -19.61
C GLY A 448 0.44 -1.08 -20.53
N HIS A 449 0.06 0.16 -20.21
CA HIS A 449 0.53 1.33 -20.94
C HIS A 449 2.02 1.58 -20.73
N LEU A 450 2.54 1.29 -19.54
CA LEU A 450 3.96 1.44 -19.25
C LEU A 450 4.81 0.42 -20.04
N ARG A 451 4.30 -0.80 -20.25
CA ARG A 451 4.91 -1.80 -21.14
C ARG A 451 4.99 -1.24 -22.57
N ASP A 452 3.86 -0.80 -23.11
CA ASP A 452 3.79 -0.23 -24.47
C ASP A 452 4.73 0.97 -24.63
N TYR A 453 4.88 1.77 -23.57
CA TYR A 453 5.84 2.86 -23.52
C TYR A 453 7.28 2.40 -23.73
N PHE A 454 7.74 1.39 -22.98
CA PHE A 454 9.11 0.88 -23.06
C PHE A 454 9.38 -0.01 -24.27
N ASP A 455 8.35 -0.60 -24.89
CA ASP A 455 8.46 -1.36 -26.14
C ASP A 455 8.56 -0.47 -27.39
N SER A 456 8.40 0.83 -27.22
CA SER A 456 8.57 1.80 -28.29
C SER A 456 9.97 1.72 -28.94
N PRO A 457 10.06 1.83 -30.29
CA PRO A 457 11.33 1.85 -31.04
C PRO A 457 12.32 2.95 -30.62
N TYR A 458 11.84 4.00 -29.94
CA TYR A 458 12.70 5.06 -29.39
C TYR A 458 13.80 4.51 -28.48
N PHE A 459 13.46 3.52 -27.64
CA PHE A 459 14.39 2.97 -26.66
C PHE A 459 15.48 2.14 -27.34
N ASP A 460 15.16 1.45 -28.43
CA ASP A 460 16.15 0.68 -29.19
C ASP A 460 17.12 1.60 -29.96
N ALA A 461 16.64 2.75 -30.43
CA ALA A 461 17.45 3.70 -31.19
C ALA A 461 18.39 4.56 -30.32
N THR A 462 18.07 4.73 -29.04
CA THR A 462 18.78 5.66 -28.14
C THR A 462 19.60 4.97 -27.04
N ALA A 463 19.43 3.66 -26.85
CA ALA A 463 20.13 2.92 -25.81
C ALA A 463 21.61 2.70 -26.15
N ASP A 464 22.48 2.98 -25.17
CA ASP A 464 23.83 2.42 -25.16
C ASP A 464 23.81 0.98 -24.59
N LYS A 465 24.92 0.25 -24.71
CA LYS A 465 25.02 -1.15 -24.24
C LYS A 465 24.64 -1.32 -22.76
N ALA A 466 24.89 -0.31 -21.92
CA ALA A 466 24.56 -0.37 -20.50
C ALA A 466 23.05 -0.18 -20.28
N SER A 467 22.44 0.78 -20.98
CA SER A 467 21.01 1.04 -20.94
C SER A 467 20.20 -0.10 -21.55
N GLU A 468 20.73 -0.78 -22.56
CA GLU A 468 20.12 -1.96 -23.19
C GLU A 468 19.88 -3.11 -22.19
N LEU A 469 20.86 -3.39 -21.32
CA LEU A 469 20.71 -4.39 -20.26
C LEU A 469 19.60 -4.02 -19.27
N VAL A 470 19.54 -2.75 -18.85
CA VAL A 470 18.52 -2.27 -17.91
C VAL A 470 17.14 -2.24 -18.56
N LEU A 471 17.05 -1.84 -19.83
CA LEU A 471 15.80 -1.82 -20.60
C LEU A 471 15.26 -3.24 -20.79
N THR A 472 16.13 -4.22 -21.05
CA THR A 472 15.75 -5.63 -21.17
C THR A 472 15.08 -6.12 -19.89
N GLU A 473 15.67 -5.83 -18.72
CA GLU A 473 15.08 -6.18 -17.42
C GLU A 473 13.76 -5.45 -17.14
N VAL A 474 13.66 -4.16 -17.49
CA VAL A 474 12.41 -3.40 -17.36
C VAL A 474 11.31 -4.02 -18.23
N ARG A 475 11.61 -4.32 -19.50
CA ARG A 475 10.65 -4.94 -20.43
C ARG A 475 10.20 -6.31 -19.93
N HIS A 476 11.12 -7.19 -19.56
CA HIS A 476 10.78 -8.53 -19.04
C HIS A 476 9.84 -8.45 -17.83
N ARG A 477 10.17 -7.62 -16.84
CA ARG A 477 9.35 -7.49 -15.62
C ARG A 477 7.98 -6.89 -15.90
N LEU A 478 7.88 -5.90 -16.79
CA LEU A 478 6.58 -5.35 -17.22
C LEU A 478 5.74 -6.40 -17.96
N HIS A 479 6.36 -7.21 -18.83
CA HIS A 479 5.69 -8.31 -19.51
C HIS A 479 5.18 -9.36 -18.52
N TYR A 480 6.00 -9.81 -17.57
CA TYR A 480 5.56 -10.76 -16.55
C TYR A 480 4.37 -10.25 -15.74
N LEU A 481 4.34 -8.97 -15.38
CA LEU A 481 3.20 -8.36 -14.69
C LEU A 481 1.94 -8.33 -15.56
N CYS A 482 2.07 -8.06 -16.86
CA CYS A 482 0.94 -8.13 -17.79
C CYS A 482 0.46 -9.58 -17.99
N ASP A 483 1.39 -10.53 -18.09
CA ASP A 483 1.11 -11.95 -18.27
C ASP A 483 0.28 -12.48 -17.10
N VAL A 484 0.59 -12.10 -15.85
CA VAL A 484 -0.24 -12.46 -14.68
C VAL A 484 -1.54 -11.63 -14.53
N GLY A 485 -1.84 -10.72 -15.47
CA GLY A 485 -3.07 -9.92 -15.45
C GLY A 485 -3.07 -8.77 -14.43
N LEU A 486 -1.89 -8.16 -14.19
CA LEU A 486 -1.74 -6.98 -13.33
C LEU A 486 -1.50 -5.69 -14.13
N ASP A 487 -1.83 -5.68 -15.43
CA ASP A 487 -1.65 -4.56 -16.35
C ASP A 487 -2.43 -3.29 -15.94
N TYR A 488 -3.51 -3.45 -15.16
CA TYR A 488 -4.33 -2.34 -14.64
C TYR A 488 -3.70 -1.60 -13.45
N LEU A 489 -2.72 -2.19 -12.76
CA LEU A 489 -2.07 -1.56 -11.61
C LEU A 489 -1.07 -0.50 -12.07
N SER A 490 -0.77 0.47 -11.19
CA SER A 490 0.32 1.42 -11.39
C SER A 490 1.49 1.11 -10.45
N LEU A 491 2.70 1.52 -10.83
CA LEU A 491 3.88 1.29 -10.00
C LEU A 491 3.84 2.04 -8.66
N ASP A 492 3.12 3.17 -8.57
CA ASP A 492 2.97 3.93 -7.32
C ASP A 492 1.94 3.34 -6.35
N ARG A 493 1.12 2.38 -6.80
CA ARG A 493 0.11 1.71 -5.97
C ARG A 493 0.76 1.15 -4.71
N GLN A 494 0.24 1.52 -3.55
CA GLN A 494 0.85 1.17 -2.25
C GLN A 494 0.65 -0.32 -1.95
N SER A 495 1.71 -0.98 -1.46
CA SER A 495 1.69 -2.42 -1.18
C SER A 495 0.58 -2.83 -0.20
N ARG A 496 0.26 -1.95 0.76
CA ARG A 496 -0.81 -2.17 1.76
C ARG A 496 -2.23 -2.14 1.20
N THR A 497 -2.41 -1.65 -0.03
CA THR A 497 -3.72 -1.51 -0.70
C THR A 497 -3.96 -2.58 -1.77
N LEU A 498 -3.04 -3.54 -1.86
CA LEU A 498 -3.16 -4.70 -2.72
C LEU A 498 -3.94 -5.79 -1.99
N SER A 499 -4.78 -6.50 -2.74
CA SER A 499 -5.40 -7.75 -2.31
C SER A 499 -4.36 -8.87 -2.14
N GLY A 500 -4.74 -9.94 -1.43
CA GLY A 500 -3.88 -11.13 -1.27
C GLY A 500 -3.45 -11.72 -2.62
N GLY A 501 -4.41 -11.89 -3.54
CA GLY A 501 -4.12 -12.39 -4.89
C GLY A 501 -3.21 -11.47 -5.71
N GLU A 502 -3.36 -10.14 -5.62
CA GLU A 502 -2.44 -9.20 -6.31
C GLU A 502 -1.01 -9.31 -5.76
N VAL A 503 -0.83 -9.40 -4.44
CA VAL A 503 0.47 -9.58 -3.80
C VAL A 503 1.12 -10.88 -4.26
N GLN A 504 0.34 -11.96 -4.26
CA GLN A 504 0.80 -13.28 -4.67
C GLN A 504 1.28 -13.29 -6.14
N ARG A 505 0.48 -12.70 -7.05
CA ARG A 505 0.85 -12.57 -8.47
C ARG A 505 2.09 -11.72 -8.67
N ILE A 506 2.27 -10.63 -7.93
CA ILE A 506 3.52 -9.84 -7.95
C ILE A 506 4.71 -10.72 -7.54
N ASN A 507 4.59 -11.44 -6.43
CA ASN A 507 5.67 -12.32 -5.94
C ASN A 507 6.01 -13.43 -6.96
N LEU A 508 5.00 -13.96 -7.65
CA LEU A 508 5.18 -14.93 -8.73
C LEU A 508 5.98 -14.36 -9.91
N THR A 509 5.70 -13.11 -10.30
CA THR A 509 6.51 -12.43 -11.34
C THR A 509 7.94 -12.14 -10.91
N THR A 510 8.14 -11.81 -9.63
CA THR A 510 9.48 -11.63 -9.07
C THR A 510 10.27 -12.94 -9.09
N ALA A 511 9.61 -14.08 -8.79
CA ALA A 511 10.21 -15.41 -8.88
C ALA A 511 10.60 -15.80 -10.32
N LEU A 512 9.78 -15.45 -11.32
CA LEU A 512 10.14 -15.60 -12.73
C LEU A 512 11.35 -14.72 -13.12
N GLY A 513 11.40 -13.49 -12.61
CA GLY A 513 12.47 -12.54 -12.91
C GLY A 513 13.85 -12.92 -12.38
N THR A 514 13.92 -13.70 -11.28
CA THR A 514 15.20 -14.10 -10.67
C THR A 514 15.90 -15.28 -11.36
N SER A 515 15.26 -15.90 -12.36
CA SER A 515 15.83 -17.01 -13.17
C SER A 515 16.41 -18.16 -12.32
N LEU A 516 15.74 -18.49 -11.21
CA LEU A 516 16.14 -19.58 -10.33
C LEU A 516 15.85 -20.95 -10.96
N VAL A 517 16.70 -21.93 -10.65
CA VAL A 517 16.59 -23.34 -11.07
C VAL A 517 16.78 -24.26 -9.86
N ASN A 518 16.37 -25.52 -9.94
CA ASN A 518 16.48 -26.51 -8.86
C ASN A 518 15.88 -26.02 -7.52
N THR A 519 14.81 -25.23 -7.61
CA THR A 519 14.11 -24.66 -6.45
C THR A 519 12.74 -25.31 -6.28
N LEU A 520 12.31 -25.51 -5.03
CA LEU A 520 10.96 -25.93 -4.68
C LEU A 520 10.10 -24.68 -4.44
N PHE A 521 9.12 -24.43 -5.31
CA PHE A 521 8.12 -23.39 -5.09
C PHE A 521 6.88 -23.99 -4.44
N VAL A 522 6.46 -23.41 -3.32
CA VAL A 522 5.23 -23.80 -2.61
C VAL A 522 4.21 -22.67 -2.71
N LEU A 523 3.09 -22.90 -3.40
CA LEU A 523 2.09 -21.88 -3.71
C LEU A 523 0.79 -22.16 -2.93
N ASP A 524 0.22 -21.11 -2.31
CA ASP A 524 -1.03 -21.19 -1.55
C ASP A 524 -2.22 -20.63 -2.35
N GLU A 525 -2.99 -21.49 -3.00
CA GLU A 525 -4.21 -21.13 -3.74
C GLU A 525 -4.02 -19.92 -4.69
N PRO A 526 -3.12 -20.02 -5.69
CA PRO A 526 -2.85 -18.94 -6.63
C PRO A 526 -4.07 -18.47 -7.45
N SER A 527 -5.16 -19.24 -7.48
CA SER A 527 -6.42 -18.85 -8.13
C SER A 527 -7.23 -17.80 -7.36
N ILE A 528 -6.88 -17.47 -6.11
CA ILE A 528 -7.66 -16.55 -5.28
C ILE A 528 -7.74 -15.13 -5.88
N GLY A 529 -8.94 -14.55 -5.81
CA GLY A 529 -9.25 -13.23 -6.34
C GLY A 529 -9.12 -13.11 -7.85
N LEU A 530 -9.04 -14.22 -8.57
CA LEU A 530 -8.99 -14.23 -10.03
C LEU A 530 -10.30 -14.65 -10.64
N HIS A 531 -10.58 -14.02 -11.77
CA HIS A 531 -11.70 -14.40 -12.58
C HIS A 531 -11.36 -15.69 -13.35
N PRO A 532 -12.31 -16.62 -13.55
CA PRO A 532 -12.06 -17.86 -14.31
C PRO A 532 -11.46 -17.65 -15.71
N HIS A 533 -11.72 -16.49 -16.32
CA HIS A 533 -11.13 -16.07 -17.60
C HIS A 533 -9.59 -15.95 -17.56
N ASP A 534 -9.04 -15.55 -16.41
CA ASP A 534 -7.61 -15.27 -16.25
C ASP A 534 -6.83 -16.50 -15.74
N MET A 535 -7.49 -17.64 -15.51
CA MET A 535 -6.85 -18.86 -14.99
C MET A 535 -5.79 -19.43 -15.91
N GLY A 536 -6.03 -19.42 -17.22
CA GLY A 536 -5.05 -19.91 -18.20
C GLY A 536 -3.70 -19.19 -18.09
N ARG A 537 -3.71 -17.90 -17.74
CA ARG A 537 -2.49 -17.09 -17.59
C ARG A 537 -1.62 -17.55 -16.43
N ILE A 538 -2.24 -17.84 -15.27
CA ILE A 538 -1.50 -18.34 -14.10
C ILE A 538 -0.96 -19.74 -14.34
N ILE A 539 -1.76 -20.60 -14.97
CA ILE A 539 -1.32 -21.94 -15.33
C ILE A 539 -0.08 -21.88 -16.23
N GLU A 540 -0.08 -21.02 -17.25
CA GLU A 540 1.07 -20.84 -18.14
C GLU A 540 2.31 -20.36 -17.38
N VAL A 541 2.16 -19.42 -16.45
CA VAL A 541 3.27 -18.95 -15.61
C VAL A 541 3.85 -20.06 -14.72
N MET A 542 2.99 -20.88 -14.09
CA MET A 542 3.45 -22.03 -13.31
C MET A 542 4.19 -23.05 -14.18
N GLN A 543 3.71 -23.29 -15.40
CA GLN A 543 4.38 -24.15 -16.37
C GLN A 543 5.75 -23.58 -16.77
N ARG A 544 5.86 -22.28 -17.04
CA ARG A 544 7.15 -21.63 -17.32
C ARG A 544 8.13 -21.77 -16.15
N LEU A 545 7.67 -21.63 -14.90
CA LEU A 545 8.51 -21.84 -13.71
C LEU A 545 9.00 -23.29 -13.63
N ARG A 546 8.12 -24.27 -13.85
CA ARG A 546 8.48 -25.69 -13.91
C ARG A 546 9.50 -25.95 -15.01
N ASP A 547 9.22 -25.49 -16.23
CA ASP A 547 10.03 -25.72 -17.43
C ASP A 547 11.42 -25.07 -17.34
N ALA A 548 11.59 -24.06 -16.47
CA ALA A 548 12.90 -23.52 -16.10
C ALA A 548 13.74 -24.47 -15.21
N GLY A 549 13.24 -25.67 -14.88
CA GLY A 549 13.93 -26.65 -14.03
C GLY A 549 13.59 -26.53 -12.54
N ASN A 550 12.37 -26.07 -12.21
CA ASN A 550 11.91 -25.96 -10.83
C ASN A 550 10.79 -26.96 -10.53
N THR A 551 10.55 -27.21 -9.25
CA THR A 551 9.47 -28.10 -8.78
C THR A 551 8.40 -27.28 -8.08
N LEU A 552 7.13 -27.49 -8.41
CA LEU A 552 6.01 -26.73 -7.84
C LEU A 552 5.11 -27.65 -7.00
N VAL A 553 4.82 -27.22 -5.78
CA VAL A 553 3.77 -27.81 -4.92
C VAL A 553 2.72 -26.73 -4.69
N VAL A 554 1.51 -26.97 -5.20
CA VAL A 554 0.43 -25.97 -5.22
C VAL A 554 -0.74 -26.49 -4.39
N VAL A 555 -1.14 -25.75 -3.35
CA VAL A 555 -2.41 -26.04 -2.65
C VAL A 555 -3.54 -25.42 -3.46
N GLU A 556 -4.47 -26.22 -3.96
CA GLU A 556 -5.55 -25.73 -4.81
C GLU A 556 -6.86 -26.53 -4.74
N HIS A 557 -7.93 -25.82 -5.08
CA HIS A 557 -9.29 -26.32 -5.19
C HIS A 557 -9.91 -26.02 -6.56
N ASP A 558 -9.31 -25.13 -7.38
CA ASP A 558 -9.85 -24.81 -8.70
C ASP A 558 -9.69 -25.98 -9.70
N PRO A 559 -10.76 -26.42 -10.37
CA PRO A 559 -10.70 -27.51 -11.34
C PRO A 559 -9.71 -27.28 -12.50
N GLN A 560 -9.54 -26.05 -12.99
CA GLN A 560 -8.66 -25.78 -14.13
C GLN A 560 -7.20 -25.97 -13.75
N VAL A 561 -6.80 -25.54 -12.54
CA VAL A 561 -5.44 -25.76 -12.03
C VAL A 561 -5.20 -27.25 -11.77
N MET A 562 -6.15 -27.93 -11.17
CA MET A 562 -6.06 -29.38 -10.91
C MET A 562 -5.88 -30.18 -12.21
N VAL A 563 -6.64 -29.86 -13.25
CA VAL A 563 -6.55 -30.54 -14.56
C VAL A 563 -5.21 -30.27 -15.25
N ALA A 564 -4.61 -29.09 -15.03
CA ALA A 564 -3.32 -28.73 -15.62
C ALA A 564 -2.10 -29.30 -14.87
N ALA A 565 -2.30 -29.91 -13.70
CA ALA A 565 -1.23 -30.46 -12.89
C ALA A 565 -0.64 -31.75 -13.50
N ASP A 566 0.66 -31.98 -13.27
CA ASP A 566 1.31 -33.24 -13.65
C ASP A 566 0.90 -34.38 -12.70
N ARG A 567 0.63 -34.02 -11.43
CA ARG A 567 0.24 -34.94 -10.35
C ARG A 567 -0.70 -34.26 -9.35
N ILE A 568 -1.63 -35.02 -8.78
CA ILE A 568 -2.52 -34.58 -7.70
C ILE A 568 -2.36 -35.50 -6.49
N LEU A 569 -2.29 -34.89 -5.31
CA LEU A 569 -2.42 -35.53 -4.01
C LEU A 569 -3.69 -35.02 -3.33
N GLU A 570 -4.63 -35.90 -3.02
CA GLU A 570 -5.81 -35.56 -2.20
C GLU A 570 -5.54 -35.95 -0.76
N ILE A 571 -5.73 -35.00 0.16
CA ILE A 571 -5.60 -35.20 1.60
C ILE A 571 -6.99 -35.17 2.23
N GLY A 572 -7.32 -36.19 3.02
CA GLY A 572 -8.64 -36.34 3.61
C GLY A 572 -8.74 -37.59 4.48
N PRO A 573 -9.95 -38.20 4.62
CA PRO A 573 -11.21 -37.82 3.96
C PRO A 573 -11.96 -36.64 4.60
N GLY A 574 -11.57 -36.17 5.79
CA GLY A 574 -12.26 -35.08 6.50
C GLY A 574 -11.32 -34.01 7.08
N PRO A 575 -11.88 -33.04 7.83
CA PRO A 575 -11.10 -32.01 8.52
C PRO A 575 -10.53 -32.52 9.85
N GLY A 576 -9.44 -31.90 10.31
CA GLY A 576 -8.85 -32.13 11.63
C GLY A 576 -8.37 -33.57 11.83
N GLU A 577 -8.76 -34.20 12.93
CA GLU A 577 -8.39 -35.59 13.27
C GLU A 577 -8.94 -36.63 12.28
N ARG A 578 -9.91 -36.26 11.43
CA ARG A 578 -10.44 -37.12 10.35
C ARG A 578 -9.69 -36.96 9.02
N GLY A 579 -8.71 -36.07 8.98
CA GLY A 579 -7.85 -35.82 7.82
C GLY A 579 -6.45 -36.38 8.03
N GLY A 580 -5.46 -35.74 7.40
CA GLY A 580 -4.04 -36.07 7.56
C GLY A 580 -3.57 -37.30 6.78
N GLU A 581 -4.46 -37.95 6.03
CA GLU A 581 -4.12 -39.11 5.20
C GLU A 581 -4.16 -38.75 3.70
N ILE A 582 -3.20 -39.28 2.93
CA ILE A 582 -3.21 -39.18 1.47
C ILE A 582 -4.19 -40.24 0.95
N VAL A 583 -5.36 -39.79 0.49
CA VAL A 583 -6.44 -40.68 0.00
C VAL A 583 -6.36 -40.91 -1.52
N PHE A 584 -5.65 -40.04 -2.24
CA PHE A 584 -5.35 -40.20 -3.66
C PHE A 584 -3.96 -39.68 -3.99
N ASP A 585 -3.26 -40.39 -4.87
CA ASP A 585 -1.97 -39.99 -5.43
C ASP A 585 -1.89 -40.47 -6.89
N GLY A 586 -1.92 -39.54 -7.85
CA GLY A 586 -1.85 -39.90 -9.26
C GLY A 586 -2.10 -38.73 -10.22
N LYS A 587 -2.38 -39.07 -11.48
CA LYS A 587 -2.69 -38.08 -12.53
C LYS A 587 -4.12 -37.52 -12.41
N PRO A 588 -4.38 -36.29 -12.87
CA PRO A 588 -5.73 -35.69 -12.83
C PRO A 588 -6.83 -36.54 -13.46
N GLU A 589 -6.51 -37.22 -14.57
CA GLU A 589 -7.45 -38.11 -15.29
C GLU A 589 -7.92 -39.30 -14.45
N ALA A 590 -7.04 -39.81 -13.57
CA ALA A 590 -7.36 -40.91 -12.66
C ALA A 590 -8.18 -40.43 -11.46
N LEU A 591 -7.94 -39.19 -10.98
CA LEU A 591 -8.72 -38.60 -9.89
C LEU A 591 -10.20 -38.47 -10.26
N ARG A 592 -10.50 -38.05 -11.50
CA ARG A 592 -11.89 -37.92 -11.97
C ARG A 592 -12.69 -39.24 -11.91
N ARG A 593 -12.01 -40.38 -11.83
CA ARG A 593 -12.60 -41.73 -11.75
C ARG A 593 -12.45 -42.37 -10.37
N SER A 594 -11.81 -41.69 -9.42
CA SER A 594 -11.66 -42.21 -8.06
C SER A 594 -12.98 -42.10 -7.30
N SER A 595 -13.10 -42.87 -6.22
CA SER A 595 -14.20 -42.77 -5.27
C SER A 595 -13.95 -41.73 -4.17
N THR A 596 -12.87 -40.96 -4.28
CA THR A 596 -12.52 -39.93 -3.29
C THR A 596 -13.45 -38.73 -3.41
N LEU A 597 -13.53 -37.89 -2.39
CA LEU A 597 -14.52 -36.81 -2.33
C LEU A 597 -14.30 -35.83 -3.48
N THR A 598 -13.06 -35.39 -3.69
CA THR A 598 -12.73 -34.49 -4.80
C THR A 598 -12.97 -35.17 -6.16
N GLY A 599 -12.65 -36.47 -6.27
CA GLY A 599 -12.92 -37.27 -7.46
C GLY A 599 -14.40 -37.34 -7.82
N GLN A 600 -15.30 -37.45 -6.82
CA GLN A 600 -16.74 -37.46 -7.02
C GLN A 600 -17.29 -36.12 -7.52
N TYR A 601 -16.76 -34.98 -7.05
CA TYR A 601 -17.12 -33.66 -7.57
C TYR A 601 -16.61 -33.45 -9.01
N LEU A 602 -15.34 -33.77 -9.29
CA LEU A 602 -14.78 -33.66 -10.65
C LEU A 602 -15.41 -34.65 -11.64
N GLY A 603 -15.86 -35.80 -11.13
CA GLY A 603 -16.55 -36.84 -11.87
C GLY A 603 -18.04 -36.58 -12.09
N ASP A 604 -18.57 -35.41 -11.68
CA ASP A 604 -19.99 -35.03 -11.77
C ASP A 604 -20.95 -35.93 -10.96
N VAL A 605 -20.44 -36.73 -10.02
CA VAL A 605 -21.25 -37.58 -9.12
C VAL A 605 -21.87 -36.75 -8.00
N LEU A 606 -21.08 -35.86 -7.40
CA LEU A 606 -21.53 -34.84 -6.46
C LEU A 606 -21.55 -33.47 -7.14
N ARG A 607 -22.52 -32.64 -6.78
CA ARG A 607 -22.67 -31.28 -7.29
C ARG A 607 -23.18 -30.35 -6.20
N VAL A 608 -22.69 -29.11 -6.24
CA VAL A 608 -23.22 -28.03 -5.41
C VAL A 608 -24.57 -27.61 -5.98
N GLU A 609 -25.67 -28.06 -5.38
CA GLU A 609 -27.02 -27.64 -5.76
C GLU A 609 -27.48 -26.44 -4.93
N ALA A 610 -27.41 -25.25 -5.52
CA ALA A 610 -27.91 -24.05 -4.85
C ALA A 610 -29.45 -24.03 -4.83
N PRO A 611 -30.09 -23.65 -3.71
CA PRO A 611 -31.53 -23.44 -3.68
C PRO A 611 -31.92 -22.31 -4.66
N LEU A 612 -33.11 -22.42 -5.25
CA LEU A 612 -33.61 -21.40 -6.18
C LEU A 612 -33.57 -20.01 -5.52
N PRO A 613 -32.91 -19.01 -6.15
CA PRO A 613 -32.77 -17.70 -5.55
C PRO A 613 -34.14 -17.05 -5.37
N MET A 614 -34.32 -16.34 -4.26
CA MET A 614 -35.54 -15.59 -3.99
C MET A 614 -35.78 -14.55 -5.10
N LYS A 615 -36.97 -14.56 -5.70
CA LYS A 615 -37.32 -13.62 -6.78
C LYS A 615 -37.17 -12.16 -6.32
N VAL A 616 -36.56 -11.35 -7.19
CA VAL A 616 -36.53 -9.89 -7.08
C VAL A 616 -37.67 -9.34 -7.92
N THR A 617 -38.52 -8.52 -7.31
CA THR A 617 -39.66 -7.87 -7.98
C THR A 617 -39.53 -6.36 -7.85
N ALA A 618 -40.34 -5.59 -8.58
CA ALA A 618 -40.36 -4.13 -8.44
C ALA A 618 -40.72 -3.64 -7.02
N LYS A 619 -41.38 -4.49 -6.21
CA LYS A 619 -41.72 -4.20 -4.81
C LYS A 619 -40.62 -4.59 -3.82
N THR A 620 -39.55 -5.26 -4.27
CA THR A 620 -38.46 -5.66 -3.39
C THR A 620 -37.75 -4.41 -2.89
N PRO A 621 -37.61 -4.22 -1.56
CA PRO A 621 -36.89 -3.08 -1.03
C PRO A 621 -35.45 -3.08 -1.53
N LYS A 622 -34.90 -1.91 -1.84
CA LYS A 622 -33.58 -1.76 -2.46
C LYS A 622 -32.81 -0.60 -1.87
N LEU A 623 -31.50 -0.76 -1.82
CA LEU A 623 -30.53 0.29 -1.55
C LEU A 623 -30.01 0.82 -2.89
N LEU A 624 -30.09 2.12 -3.12
CA LEU A 624 -29.64 2.78 -4.35
C LEU A 624 -28.38 3.57 -4.05
N LEU A 625 -27.34 3.34 -4.83
CA LEU A 625 -26.08 4.09 -4.82
C LEU A 625 -25.89 4.72 -6.19
N GLU A 626 -25.96 6.05 -6.27
CA GLU A 626 -25.96 6.79 -7.53
C GLU A 626 -24.70 7.64 -7.70
N GLY A 627 -24.21 7.72 -8.94
CA GLY A 627 -23.15 8.60 -9.40
C GLY A 627 -21.78 8.29 -8.81
N VAL A 628 -21.43 7.01 -8.65
CA VAL A 628 -20.12 6.62 -8.08
C VAL A 628 -19.00 6.89 -9.06
N LYS A 629 -17.99 7.66 -8.62
CA LYS A 629 -16.84 8.09 -9.43
C LYS A 629 -15.47 7.78 -8.82
N ALA A 630 -15.44 6.96 -7.77
CA ALA A 630 -14.19 6.60 -7.10
C ALA A 630 -13.28 5.72 -7.99
N ASN A 631 -11.98 6.02 -7.99
CA ASN A 631 -10.94 5.31 -8.76
C ASN A 631 -11.30 5.17 -10.26
N ASN A 632 -11.51 3.95 -10.74
CA ASN A 632 -11.82 3.65 -12.14
C ASN A 632 -13.33 3.56 -12.45
N LEU A 633 -14.20 3.85 -11.47
CA LEU A 633 -15.65 3.83 -11.65
C LEU A 633 -16.12 5.10 -12.38
N ASN A 634 -16.92 4.92 -13.44
CA ASN A 634 -17.30 6.00 -14.35
C ASN A 634 -18.76 6.44 -14.15
N ASN A 635 -19.05 7.12 -13.03
CA ASN A 635 -20.40 7.63 -12.68
C ASN A 635 -21.47 6.52 -12.76
N ILE A 636 -21.29 5.44 -12.01
CA ILE A 636 -22.19 4.29 -12.02
C ILE A 636 -23.35 4.46 -11.04
N ASP A 637 -24.53 3.97 -11.43
CA ASP A 637 -25.73 3.88 -10.60
C ASP A 637 -26.07 2.41 -10.35
N VAL A 638 -26.17 1.99 -9.09
CA VAL A 638 -26.35 0.59 -8.70
C VAL A 638 -27.49 0.44 -7.69
N ALA A 639 -28.34 -0.57 -7.91
CA ALA A 639 -29.44 -0.93 -7.01
C ALA A 639 -29.20 -2.30 -6.38
N PHE A 640 -29.08 -2.36 -5.04
CA PHE A 640 -28.92 -3.60 -4.29
C PHE A 640 -30.25 -4.03 -3.66
N PRO A 641 -30.87 -5.15 -4.07
CA PRO A 641 -32.10 -5.62 -3.47
C PRO A 641 -31.85 -6.15 -2.04
N LEU A 642 -32.58 -5.63 -1.06
CA LEU A 642 -32.45 -5.99 0.34
C LEU A 642 -33.14 -7.32 0.65
N GLY A 643 -32.63 -8.04 1.66
CA GLY A 643 -33.13 -9.35 2.03
C GLY A 643 -32.93 -10.40 0.93
N ARG A 644 -31.87 -10.25 0.12
CA ARG A 644 -31.47 -11.15 -0.95
C ARG A 644 -29.97 -11.42 -0.85
N LEU A 645 -29.53 -12.58 -1.34
CA LEU A 645 -28.12 -12.84 -1.59
C LEU A 645 -27.73 -12.14 -2.90
N VAL A 646 -26.87 -11.13 -2.82
CA VAL A 646 -26.39 -10.36 -3.98
C VAL A 646 -24.93 -10.70 -4.22
N CYS A 647 -24.63 -11.21 -5.41
CA CYS A 647 -23.26 -11.49 -5.82
C CYS A 647 -22.76 -10.37 -6.76
N VAL A 648 -21.66 -9.72 -6.39
CA VAL A 648 -20.99 -8.72 -7.23
C VAL A 648 -19.86 -9.40 -7.98
N THR A 649 -20.00 -9.54 -9.30
CA THR A 649 -19.05 -10.25 -10.17
C THR A 649 -18.36 -9.31 -11.15
N GLY A 650 -17.23 -9.75 -11.72
CA GLY A 650 -16.41 -9.01 -12.68
C GLY A 650 -14.94 -9.43 -12.59
N VAL A 651 -14.15 -9.08 -13.61
CA VAL A 651 -12.70 -9.37 -13.67
C VAL A 651 -11.90 -8.65 -12.58
N SER A 652 -10.66 -9.07 -12.31
CA SER A 652 -9.78 -8.34 -11.40
C SER A 652 -9.57 -6.91 -11.89
N GLY A 653 -9.50 -5.94 -10.97
CA GLY A 653 -9.36 -4.53 -11.34
C GLY A 653 -10.63 -3.83 -11.85
N SER A 654 -11.77 -4.52 -12.01
CA SER A 654 -13.02 -3.91 -12.53
C SER A 654 -13.70 -2.89 -11.59
N GLY A 655 -13.15 -2.68 -10.39
CA GLY A 655 -13.69 -1.72 -9.40
C GLY A 655 -14.66 -2.32 -8.38
N LYS A 656 -14.76 -3.66 -8.25
CA LYS A 656 -15.64 -4.34 -7.26
C LYS A 656 -15.36 -3.88 -5.83
N SER A 657 -14.11 -3.98 -5.39
CA SER A 657 -13.69 -3.57 -4.04
C SER A 657 -13.88 -2.07 -3.84
N THR A 658 -13.64 -1.24 -4.87
CA THR A 658 -13.91 0.20 -4.77
C THR A 658 -15.39 0.50 -4.59
N LEU A 659 -16.28 -0.18 -5.32
CA LEU A 659 -17.72 0.00 -5.18
C LEU A 659 -18.20 -0.38 -3.77
N ILE A 660 -17.73 -1.51 -3.23
CA ILE A 660 -18.25 -2.08 -1.98
C ILE A 660 -17.48 -1.57 -0.75
N GLN A 661 -16.16 -1.67 -0.74
CA GLN A 661 -15.30 -1.37 0.42
C GLN A 661 -14.91 0.11 0.52
N ASP A 662 -14.64 0.79 -0.60
CA ASP A 662 -14.19 2.19 -0.59
C ASP A 662 -15.36 3.19 -0.61
N VAL A 663 -16.52 2.80 -1.15
CA VAL A 663 -17.68 3.68 -1.33
C VAL A 663 -18.87 3.24 -0.48
N LEU A 664 -19.49 2.09 -0.77
CA LEU A 664 -20.76 1.69 -0.15
C LEU A 664 -20.63 1.51 1.37
N TYR A 665 -19.61 0.77 1.83
CA TYR A 665 -19.44 0.47 3.24
C TYR A 665 -19.15 1.73 4.08
N PRO A 666 -18.18 2.60 3.74
CA PRO A 666 -17.97 3.87 4.44
C PRO A 666 -19.17 4.82 4.32
N ALA A 667 -19.90 4.83 3.20
CA ALA A 667 -21.10 5.64 3.07
C ALA A 667 -22.21 5.20 4.03
N LEU A 668 -22.38 3.89 4.23
CA LEU A 668 -23.32 3.32 5.20
C LEU A 668 -22.87 3.57 6.65
N LEU A 669 -21.58 3.38 6.96
CA LEU A 669 -21.05 3.71 8.29
C LEU A 669 -21.30 5.19 8.64
N LYS A 670 -21.02 6.09 7.69
CA LYS A 670 -21.32 7.52 7.83
C LYS A 670 -22.81 7.78 8.04
N HIS A 671 -23.69 7.09 7.30
CA HIS A 671 -25.14 7.19 7.49
C HIS A 671 -25.59 6.77 8.90
N PHE A 672 -24.94 5.76 9.49
CA PHE A 672 -25.22 5.29 10.85
C PHE A 672 -24.46 6.06 11.95
N GLY A 673 -23.71 7.11 11.61
CA GLY A 673 -22.90 7.88 12.56
C GLY A 673 -21.68 7.13 13.11
N GLU A 674 -21.27 6.04 12.46
CA GLU A 674 -20.08 5.28 12.81
C GLU A 674 -18.81 5.95 12.25
N PRO A 675 -17.69 5.91 12.98
CA PRO A 675 -16.46 6.55 12.53
C PRO A 675 -15.87 5.76 11.36
N THR A 676 -15.64 6.44 10.24
CA THR A 676 -15.06 5.86 9.04
C THR A 676 -14.23 6.91 8.31
N GLU A 677 -13.26 6.46 7.51
CA GLU A 677 -12.63 7.34 6.53
C GLU A 677 -13.69 7.86 5.54
N ALA A 678 -13.40 9.00 4.91
CA ALA A 678 -14.31 9.59 3.93
C ALA A 678 -14.62 8.58 2.81
N PRO A 679 -15.91 8.30 2.51
CA PRO A 679 -16.28 7.45 1.39
C PRO A 679 -15.73 8.01 0.07
N GLY A 680 -15.38 7.12 -0.85
CA GLY A 680 -15.05 7.51 -2.23
C GLY A 680 -16.22 8.26 -2.89
N GLU A 681 -15.94 9.07 -3.92
CA GLU A 681 -16.93 9.98 -4.51
C GLU A 681 -18.20 9.27 -5.02
N TYR A 682 -19.37 9.72 -4.54
CA TYR A 682 -20.71 9.31 -5.00
C TYR A 682 -21.68 10.50 -4.91
N LYS A 683 -22.83 10.44 -5.61
CA LYS A 683 -23.86 11.50 -5.58
C LYS A 683 -24.89 11.28 -4.47
N HIS A 684 -25.55 10.12 -4.46
CA HIS A 684 -26.66 9.83 -3.54
C HIS A 684 -26.62 8.39 -3.04
N LEU A 685 -27.02 8.20 -1.78
CA LEU A 685 -27.29 6.91 -1.16
C LEU A 685 -28.73 6.93 -0.62
N LEU A 686 -29.62 6.16 -1.21
CA LEU A 686 -31.05 6.11 -0.87
C LEU A 686 -31.44 4.70 -0.40
N GLY A 687 -32.33 4.58 0.59
CA GLY A 687 -32.75 3.29 1.12
C GLY A 687 -31.93 2.77 2.30
N ALA A 688 -30.93 3.53 2.75
CA ALA A 688 -30.08 3.17 3.89
C ALA A 688 -30.86 3.15 5.21
N GLU A 689 -31.92 3.96 5.32
CA GLU A 689 -32.82 4.04 6.46
C GLU A 689 -33.59 2.75 6.75
N GLN A 690 -33.59 1.79 5.82
CA GLN A 690 -34.23 0.49 5.97
C GLN A 690 -33.37 -0.52 6.75
N LEU A 691 -32.09 -0.20 6.95
CA LEU A 691 -31.10 -1.05 7.61
C LEU A 691 -30.86 -0.60 9.06
N ALA A 692 -30.46 -1.53 9.92
CA ALA A 692 -30.06 -1.23 11.31
C ALA A 692 -28.55 -0.96 11.42
N SER A 693 -27.75 -1.71 10.68
CA SER A 693 -26.29 -1.61 10.67
C SER A 693 -25.72 -2.26 9.41
N VAL A 694 -24.43 -2.06 9.18
CA VAL A 694 -23.66 -2.74 8.15
C VAL A 694 -22.48 -3.47 8.77
N VAL A 695 -22.15 -4.65 8.27
CA VAL A 695 -21.05 -5.49 8.76
C VAL A 695 -20.21 -5.94 7.57
N MET A 696 -18.92 -5.62 7.59
CA MET A 696 -17.94 -6.13 6.63
C MET A 696 -17.24 -7.36 7.20
N VAL A 697 -17.27 -8.46 6.45
CA VAL A 697 -16.62 -9.73 6.78
C VAL A 697 -15.53 -9.97 5.72
N ASP A 698 -14.34 -9.43 5.98
CA ASP A 698 -13.17 -9.47 5.11
C ASP A 698 -12.09 -10.46 5.63
N GLN A 699 -11.06 -10.67 4.83
CA GLN A 699 -9.93 -11.57 5.16
C GLN A 699 -8.81 -10.90 5.98
N SER A 700 -9.02 -9.65 6.44
CA SER A 700 -8.01 -8.98 7.25
C SER A 700 -7.73 -9.73 8.56
N PRO A 701 -6.47 -9.81 9.03
CA PRO A 701 -6.16 -10.50 10.28
C PRO A 701 -6.92 -9.90 11.46
N ILE A 702 -7.64 -10.74 12.22
CA ILE A 702 -8.43 -10.30 13.39
C ILE A 702 -7.55 -9.64 14.45
N GLY A 703 -6.32 -10.12 14.62
CA GLY A 703 -5.38 -9.56 15.60
C GLY A 703 -3.97 -10.06 15.36
N ARG A 704 -2.98 -9.23 15.73
CA ARG A 704 -1.54 -9.53 15.60
C ARG A 704 -0.94 -10.21 16.83
N THR A 705 -1.74 -10.41 17.88
CA THR A 705 -1.23 -10.94 19.15
C THR A 705 -1.74 -12.35 19.40
N ALA A 706 -0.88 -13.23 19.91
CA ALA A 706 -1.25 -14.58 20.34
C ALA A 706 -2.24 -14.64 21.54
N ARG A 707 -2.61 -13.47 22.08
CA ARG A 707 -3.62 -13.36 23.15
C ARG A 707 -5.04 -13.65 22.67
N SER A 708 -5.37 -13.30 21.43
CA SER A 708 -6.69 -13.62 20.89
C SER A 708 -6.70 -15.07 20.41
N ASN A 709 -7.79 -15.77 20.70
CA ASN A 709 -8.06 -17.14 20.26
C ASN A 709 -9.57 -17.33 20.01
N PRO A 710 -10.00 -18.40 19.32
CA PRO A 710 -11.41 -18.62 19.01
C PRO A 710 -12.34 -18.53 20.23
N ALA A 711 -11.97 -19.16 21.36
CA ALA A 711 -12.81 -19.17 22.56
C ALA A 711 -13.02 -17.77 23.18
N SER A 712 -11.97 -16.95 23.21
CA SER A 712 -12.08 -15.56 23.70
C SER A 712 -12.81 -14.66 22.72
N TYR A 713 -12.65 -14.90 21.42
CA TYR A 713 -13.26 -14.10 20.36
C TYR A 713 -14.79 -14.25 20.33
N VAL A 714 -15.31 -15.48 20.36
CA VAL A 714 -16.77 -15.72 20.46
C VAL A 714 -17.32 -15.50 21.87
N GLY A 715 -16.45 -15.21 22.84
CA GLY A 715 -16.81 -14.93 24.24
C GLY A 715 -17.16 -16.16 25.08
N ALA A 716 -16.93 -17.39 24.59
CA ALA A 716 -17.12 -18.62 25.35
C ALA A 716 -16.17 -18.71 26.56
N PHE A 717 -14.98 -18.12 26.46
CA PHE A 717 -13.95 -18.22 27.49
C PHE A 717 -14.37 -17.62 28.85
N ASN A 718 -15.29 -16.65 28.88
CA ASN A 718 -15.80 -16.11 30.14
C ASN A 718 -16.61 -17.14 30.95
N ALA A 719 -17.46 -17.91 30.27
CA ALA A 719 -18.25 -18.97 30.89
C ALA A 719 -17.34 -20.13 31.35
N ILE A 720 -16.34 -20.50 30.53
CA ILE A 720 -15.34 -21.51 30.88
C ILE A 720 -14.56 -21.10 32.15
N ARG A 721 -14.07 -19.87 32.23
CA ARG A 721 -13.36 -19.38 33.44
C ARG A 721 -14.22 -19.41 34.70
N THR A 722 -15.50 -19.10 34.57
CA THR A 722 -16.45 -19.16 35.69
C THR A 722 -16.67 -20.59 36.15
N LEU A 723 -16.76 -21.55 35.22
CA LEU A 723 -16.86 -22.97 35.53
C LEU A 723 -15.63 -23.46 36.31
N PHE A 724 -14.42 -23.13 35.85
CA PHE A 724 -13.17 -23.50 36.54
C PHE A 724 -13.04 -22.84 37.92
N ALA A 725 -13.50 -21.61 38.09
CA ALA A 725 -13.52 -20.95 39.40
C ALA A 725 -14.45 -21.63 40.41
N ASN A 726 -15.47 -22.34 39.94
CA ASN A 726 -16.42 -23.08 40.77
C ASN A 726 -16.01 -24.55 40.99
N ALA A 727 -14.87 -25.00 40.47
CA ALA A 727 -14.35 -26.34 40.75
C ALA A 727 -14.03 -26.51 42.24
N PRO A 728 -14.19 -27.70 42.84
CA PRO A 728 -13.96 -27.92 44.27
C PRO A 728 -12.59 -27.43 44.74
N MET A 729 -11.53 -27.78 43.98
CA MET A 729 -10.16 -27.37 44.25
C MET A 729 -9.94 -25.85 44.13
N SER A 730 -10.65 -25.19 43.22
CA SER A 730 -10.59 -23.72 43.08
C SER A 730 -11.20 -23.02 44.29
N ILE A 731 -12.31 -23.55 44.81
CA ILE A 731 -12.98 -23.01 46.00
C ILE A 731 -12.07 -23.14 47.21
N GLU A 732 -11.43 -24.31 47.40
CA GLU A 732 -10.45 -24.54 48.48
C GLU A 732 -9.24 -23.59 48.40
N ARG A 733 -8.73 -23.34 47.19
CA ARG A 733 -7.59 -22.45 46.95
C ARG A 733 -7.96 -20.96 46.84
N GLY A 734 -9.24 -20.61 46.94
CA GLY A 734 -9.73 -19.23 46.81
C GLY A 734 -9.53 -18.62 45.41
N TYR A 735 -9.44 -19.46 44.37
CA TYR A 735 -9.27 -19.01 42.99
C TYR A 735 -10.54 -18.37 42.44
N LYS A 736 -10.36 -17.33 41.64
CA LYS A 736 -11.46 -16.56 41.02
C LYS A 736 -11.42 -16.74 39.50
N PRO A 737 -12.46 -16.34 38.76
CA PRO A 737 -12.43 -16.37 37.29
C PRO A 737 -11.27 -15.57 36.68
N GLY A 738 -10.72 -14.58 37.41
CA GLY A 738 -9.52 -13.86 37.03
C GLY A 738 -8.24 -14.72 37.05
N THR A 739 -8.12 -15.69 37.95
CA THR A 739 -6.96 -16.61 38.03
C THR A 739 -6.81 -17.42 36.74
N PHE A 740 -7.95 -17.84 36.17
CA PHE A 740 -8.05 -18.61 34.93
C PHE A 740 -7.99 -17.74 33.66
N SER A 741 -7.64 -16.45 33.77
CA SER A 741 -7.51 -15.56 32.61
C SER A 741 -6.04 -15.40 32.21
N PHE A 742 -5.72 -15.81 30.98
CA PHE A 742 -4.41 -15.58 30.40
C PHE A 742 -4.16 -14.09 30.05
N ASN A 743 -5.21 -13.28 29.95
CA ASN A 743 -5.10 -11.84 29.65
C ASN A 743 -4.81 -11.00 30.89
N THR A 744 -5.47 -11.33 32.00
CA THR A 744 -5.55 -10.50 33.20
C THR A 744 -5.65 -11.40 34.43
N GLY A 745 -4.58 -11.54 35.20
CA GLY A 745 -4.61 -12.35 36.42
C GLY A 745 -3.25 -12.88 36.81
N ASP A 746 -3.17 -13.40 38.04
CA ASP A 746 -1.92 -13.88 38.64
C ASP A 746 -1.59 -15.33 38.27
N GLY A 747 -2.58 -16.07 37.75
CA GLY A 747 -2.46 -17.47 37.33
C GLY A 747 -1.78 -17.70 35.98
N ARG A 748 -1.51 -16.64 35.21
CA ARG A 748 -0.80 -16.76 33.92
C ARG A 748 0.69 -17.02 34.12
N CYS A 749 1.30 -17.71 33.16
CA CYS A 749 2.76 -17.91 33.13
C CYS A 749 3.48 -16.54 33.15
N PRO A 750 4.45 -16.32 34.07
CA PRO A 750 5.12 -15.03 34.24
C PRO A 750 6.01 -14.65 33.05
N THR A 751 6.58 -15.63 32.37
CA THR A 751 7.57 -15.48 31.29
C THR A 751 6.90 -14.98 30.02
N CYS A 752 5.97 -15.76 29.47
CA CYS A 752 5.19 -15.36 28.29
C CYS A 752 4.03 -14.40 28.61
N LYS A 753 3.77 -14.12 29.89
CA LYS A 753 2.66 -13.27 30.37
C LYS A 753 1.30 -13.72 29.82
N GLY A 754 1.09 -15.03 29.74
CA GLY A 754 -0.16 -15.65 29.28
C GLY A 754 -0.34 -15.77 27.75
N THR A 755 0.66 -15.40 26.96
CA THR A 755 0.59 -15.60 25.50
C THR A 755 0.78 -17.06 25.09
N GLY A 756 1.55 -17.83 25.90
CA GLY A 756 1.96 -19.20 25.59
C GLY A 756 3.16 -19.29 24.64
N PHE A 757 3.49 -18.20 23.97
CA PHE A 757 4.51 -18.13 22.92
C PHE A 757 5.40 -16.90 23.10
N GLU A 758 6.66 -17.02 22.74
CA GLU A 758 7.59 -15.90 22.59
C GLU A 758 7.65 -15.50 21.12
N HIS A 759 7.45 -14.21 20.86
CA HIS A 759 7.61 -13.65 19.51
C HIS A 759 9.07 -13.29 19.31
N ILE A 760 9.71 -13.96 18.34
CA ILE A 760 11.09 -13.69 17.97
C ILE A 760 11.09 -12.95 16.63
N GLU A 761 11.58 -11.72 16.67
CA GLU A 761 11.81 -10.91 15.47
C GLU A 761 13.05 -11.45 14.74
N MET A 762 12.85 -11.90 13.51
CA MET A 762 13.92 -12.46 12.67
C MET A 762 14.39 -11.39 11.70
N GLN A 763 15.71 -11.23 11.53
CA GLN A 763 16.24 -10.14 10.69
C GLN A 763 16.03 -10.37 9.18
N PHE A 764 16.08 -11.63 8.73
CA PHE A 764 16.06 -12.01 7.31
C PHE A 764 14.95 -13.01 6.96
N LEU A 765 14.24 -13.53 7.97
CA LEU A 765 13.14 -14.47 7.82
C LEU A 765 11.88 -13.83 8.41
N SER A 766 10.73 -14.42 8.12
CA SER A 766 9.49 -14.05 8.79
C SER A 766 9.61 -14.30 10.30
N ASP A 767 9.03 -13.39 11.10
CA ASP A 767 8.98 -13.54 12.55
C ASP A 767 8.34 -14.87 12.94
N VAL A 768 8.88 -15.51 13.99
CA VAL A 768 8.44 -16.83 14.44
C VAL A 768 7.93 -16.75 15.87
N TYR A 769 6.84 -17.47 16.13
CA TYR A 769 6.33 -17.69 17.48
C TYR A 769 6.86 -19.02 18.02
N LEU A 770 7.77 -18.96 19.00
CA LEU A 770 8.26 -20.15 19.68
C LEU A 770 7.41 -20.44 20.91
N ARG A 771 7.23 -21.72 21.25
CA ARG A 771 6.58 -22.09 22.51
C ARG A 771 7.38 -21.55 23.69
N CYS A 772 6.69 -21.00 24.68
CA CYS A 772 7.32 -20.52 25.91
C CYS A 772 8.12 -21.66 26.56
N PRO A 773 9.40 -21.47 26.92
CA PRO A 773 10.23 -22.53 27.51
C PRO A 773 9.72 -22.97 28.89
N ASP A 774 9.01 -22.10 29.61
CA ASP A 774 8.59 -22.39 30.99
C ASP A 774 7.20 -23.03 31.08
N CYS A 775 6.28 -22.72 30.16
CA CYS A 775 4.93 -23.29 30.18
C CYS A 775 4.61 -24.17 28.97
N HIS A 776 5.54 -24.29 28.02
CA HIS A 776 5.42 -25.12 26.81
C HIS A 776 4.13 -24.89 25.99
N GLY A 777 3.60 -23.65 26.03
CA GLY A 777 2.35 -23.28 25.34
C GLY A 777 1.11 -23.28 26.22
N LYS A 778 1.15 -23.80 27.46
CA LYS A 778 -0.01 -23.91 28.36
C LYS A 778 -0.61 -22.58 28.81
N ARG A 779 0.11 -21.46 28.66
CA ARG A 779 -0.28 -20.09 29.05
C ARG A 779 -0.41 -19.83 30.56
N PHE A 780 -0.59 -20.85 31.38
CA PHE A 780 -0.79 -20.74 32.82
C PHE A 780 0.42 -21.23 33.62
N ARG A 781 0.41 -20.98 34.94
CA ARG A 781 1.32 -21.63 35.88
C ARG A 781 0.83 -23.05 36.18
N ASP A 782 1.74 -23.93 36.59
CA ASP A 782 1.42 -25.33 36.85
C ASP A 782 0.33 -25.49 37.93
N GLU A 783 0.32 -24.65 38.98
CA GLU A 783 -0.67 -24.76 40.07
C GLU A 783 -2.11 -24.46 39.60
N VAL A 784 -2.25 -23.72 38.49
CA VAL A 784 -3.55 -23.44 37.86
C VAL A 784 -3.98 -24.62 36.98
N CYS A 785 -3.02 -25.25 36.29
CA CYS A 785 -3.28 -26.44 35.47
C CYS A 785 -3.63 -27.68 36.30
N GLU A 786 -3.30 -27.70 37.60
CA GLU A 786 -3.74 -28.76 38.52
C GLU A 786 -5.27 -28.78 38.73
N VAL A 787 -5.95 -27.65 38.56
CA VAL A 787 -7.40 -27.58 38.71
C VAL A 787 -8.06 -28.24 37.51
N LYS A 788 -8.81 -29.31 37.77
CA LYS A 788 -9.62 -30.00 36.77
C LYS A 788 -11.12 -29.81 37.02
N VAL A 789 -11.87 -29.73 35.94
CA VAL A 789 -13.33 -29.78 35.96
C VAL A 789 -13.77 -31.16 35.49
N GLU A 790 -14.61 -31.82 36.29
CA GLU A 790 -15.25 -33.07 35.92
C GLU A 790 -16.64 -32.80 35.34
N HIS A 791 -16.91 -33.34 34.15
CA HIS A 791 -18.21 -33.22 33.48
C HIS A 791 -18.49 -34.47 32.65
N LEU A 792 -19.67 -35.07 32.84
CA LEU A 792 -20.12 -36.29 32.13
C LEU A 792 -19.09 -37.45 32.11
N GLY A 793 -18.32 -37.62 33.19
CA GLY A 793 -17.30 -38.67 33.31
C GLY A 793 -15.97 -38.37 32.61
N GLN A 794 -15.81 -37.18 32.05
CA GLN A 794 -14.54 -36.65 31.54
C GLN A 794 -13.97 -35.63 32.53
N SER A 795 -12.64 -35.51 32.60
CA SER A 795 -11.94 -34.57 33.47
C SER A 795 -10.85 -33.86 32.67
N ALA A 796 -10.86 -32.52 32.70
CA ALA A 796 -9.87 -31.73 31.97
C ALA A 796 -9.43 -30.50 32.77
N SER A 797 -8.14 -30.16 32.65
CA SER A 797 -7.59 -28.88 33.10
C SER A 797 -7.86 -27.77 32.09
N ILE A 798 -7.61 -26.51 32.46
CA ILE A 798 -7.89 -25.37 31.58
C ILE A 798 -7.01 -25.35 30.32
N ASP A 799 -5.77 -25.79 30.42
CA ASP A 799 -4.87 -25.92 29.26
C ASP A 799 -5.29 -27.08 28.36
N GLU A 800 -5.70 -28.22 28.93
CA GLU A 800 -6.28 -29.34 28.18
C GLU A 800 -7.54 -28.89 27.41
N VAL A 801 -8.45 -28.14 28.06
CA VAL A 801 -9.65 -27.58 27.40
C VAL A 801 -9.29 -26.62 26.27
N LEU A 802 -8.25 -25.80 26.42
CA LEU A 802 -7.83 -24.88 25.35
C LEU A 802 -7.16 -25.60 24.17
N GLU A 803 -6.61 -26.80 24.38
CA GLU A 803 -6.07 -27.65 23.31
C GLU A 803 -7.13 -28.48 22.58
N MET A 804 -8.34 -28.61 23.14
CA MET A 804 -9.46 -29.28 22.47
C MET A 804 -9.87 -28.55 21.19
N THR A 805 -10.25 -29.32 20.19
CA THR A 805 -10.99 -28.82 19.02
C THR A 805 -12.36 -28.29 19.45
N VAL A 806 -12.96 -27.40 18.65
CA VAL A 806 -14.33 -26.91 18.91
C VAL A 806 -15.32 -28.07 19.04
N ASN A 807 -15.19 -29.11 18.20
CA ASN A 807 -16.04 -30.30 18.27
C ASN A 807 -15.89 -31.03 19.62
N GLN A 808 -14.66 -31.34 20.02
CA GLN A 808 -14.36 -32.00 21.30
C GLN A 808 -14.86 -31.17 22.49
N ALA A 809 -14.70 -29.85 22.43
CA ALA A 809 -15.17 -28.97 23.49
C ALA A 809 -16.70 -28.95 23.60
N LEU A 810 -17.44 -28.99 22.49
CA LEU A 810 -18.90 -29.03 22.51
C LEU A 810 -19.43 -30.36 23.05
N GLU A 811 -18.72 -31.46 22.82
CA GLU A 811 -19.00 -32.75 23.44
C GLU A 811 -18.66 -32.74 24.94
N PHE A 812 -17.48 -32.22 25.31
CA PHE A 812 -17.06 -32.08 26.70
C PHE A 812 -18.01 -31.18 27.51
N PHE A 813 -18.54 -30.10 26.95
CA PHE A 813 -19.45 -29.18 27.63
C PHE A 813 -20.94 -29.50 27.38
N LYS A 814 -21.26 -30.73 26.99
CA LYS A 814 -22.64 -31.12 26.66
C LYS A 814 -23.61 -30.86 27.82
N GLY A 815 -24.67 -30.09 27.55
CA GLY A 815 -25.67 -29.70 28.55
C GLY A 815 -25.40 -28.35 29.24
N LEU A 816 -24.19 -27.78 29.10
CA LEU A 816 -23.89 -26.43 29.60
C LEU A 816 -24.26 -25.37 28.55
N ARG A 817 -25.53 -24.96 28.56
CA ARG A 817 -26.12 -24.09 27.52
C ARG A 817 -25.32 -22.82 27.22
N GLU A 818 -24.76 -22.15 28.23
CA GLU A 818 -24.05 -20.87 28.02
C GLU A 818 -22.78 -21.06 27.17
N ILE A 819 -22.00 -22.11 27.43
CA ILE A 819 -20.79 -22.43 26.67
C ILE A 819 -21.18 -22.95 25.28
N GLN A 820 -22.14 -23.87 25.20
CA GLN A 820 -22.56 -24.44 23.92
C GLN A 820 -23.13 -23.39 22.96
N THR A 821 -23.97 -22.47 23.46
CA THR A 821 -24.53 -21.39 22.63
C THR A 821 -23.44 -20.44 22.12
N ALA A 822 -22.35 -20.28 22.87
CA ALA A 822 -21.23 -19.44 22.45
C ALA A 822 -20.29 -20.14 21.45
N LEU A 823 -20.13 -21.47 21.55
CA LEU A 823 -19.25 -22.26 20.66
C LEU A 823 -19.94 -22.76 19.39
N GLN A 824 -21.25 -23.00 19.41
CA GLN A 824 -22.01 -23.52 18.26
C GLN A 824 -21.77 -22.74 16.95
N PRO A 825 -21.71 -21.39 16.96
CA PRO A 825 -21.45 -20.63 15.74
C PRO A 825 -20.12 -20.95 15.06
N LEU A 826 -19.14 -21.53 15.76
CA LEU A 826 -17.87 -21.97 15.17
C LEU A 826 -18.06 -23.24 14.32
N ILE A 827 -18.92 -24.18 14.74
CA ILE A 827 -19.28 -25.34 13.93
C ILE A 827 -20.14 -24.92 12.74
N ASP A 828 -21.09 -24.00 12.97
CA ASP A 828 -22.01 -23.56 11.92
C ASP A 828 -21.29 -22.89 10.73
N VAL A 829 -20.05 -22.41 10.94
CA VAL A 829 -19.18 -21.85 9.88
C VAL A 829 -18.08 -22.81 9.42
N GLY A 830 -18.07 -24.07 9.87
CA GLY A 830 -17.11 -25.09 9.46
C GLY A 830 -15.72 -25.00 10.12
N LEU A 831 -15.63 -24.44 11.33
CA LEU A 831 -14.39 -24.35 12.12
C LEU A 831 -14.34 -25.40 13.25
N GLU A 832 -15.04 -26.53 13.10
CA GLU A 832 -15.11 -27.54 14.17
C GLU A 832 -13.74 -28.16 14.55
N TYR A 833 -12.78 -28.12 13.62
CA TYR A 833 -11.44 -28.68 13.77
C TYR A 833 -10.44 -27.72 14.44
N VAL A 834 -10.76 -26.44 14.54
CA VAL A 834 -9.87 -25.43 15.13
C VAL A 834 -9.80 -25.62 16.64
N LYS A 835 -8.61 -25.46 17.24
CA LYS A 835 -8.46 -25.53 18.69
C LYS A 835 -8.95 -24.26 19.38
N LEU A 836 -9.62 -24.40 20.53
CA LEU A 836 -10.17 -23.27 21.29
C LEU A 836 -9.15 -22.19 21.65
N GLY A 837 -7.93 -22.64 21.99
CA GLY A 837 -6.80 -21.84 22.41
C GLY A 837 -5.83 -21.48 21.29
N GLN A 838 -6.12 -21.84 20.03
CA GLN A 838 -5.24 -21.54 18.90
C GLN A 838 -5.00 -20.03 18.76
N PRO A 839 -3.74 -19.57 18.69
CA PRO A 839 -3.45 -18.16 18.45
C PRO A 839 -4.08 -17.69 17.13
N VAL A 840 -4.87 -16.61 17.18
CA VAL A 840 -5.49 -16.01 15.99
C VAL A 840 -4.49 -15.70 14.85
N PRO A 841 -3.25 -15.24 15.09
CA PRO A 841 -2.29 -15.00 14.01
C PRO A 841 -1.90 -16.24 13.20
N THR A 842 -2.17 -17.45 13.72
CA THR A 842 -1.87 -18.73 13.03
C THR A 842 -3.03 -19.23 12.18
N LEU A 843 -4.18 -18.54 12.19
CA LEU A 843 -5.33 -18.88 11.36
C LEU A 843 -5.09 -18.36 9.93
N SER A 844 -5.52 -19.15 8.94
CA SER A 844 -5.58 -18.72 7.55
C SER A 844 -6.54 -17.54 7.36
N GLY A 845 -6.44 -16.85 6.21
CA GLY A 845 -7.34 -15.74 5.87
C GLY A 845 -8.83 -16.15 5.88
N GLY A 846 -9.15 -17.31 5.30
CA GLY A 846 -10.50 -17.87 5.30
C GLY A 846 -10.99 -18.32 6.68
N GLU A 847 -10.12 -18.88 7.53
CA GLU A 847 -10.47 -19.20 8.93
C GLU A 847 -10.73 -17.95 9.76
N ALA A 848 -9.92 -16.90 9.59
CA ALA A 848 -10.12 -15.62 10.24
C ALA A 848 -11.45 -14.98 9.79
N GLN A 849 -11.79 -15.05 8.51
CA GLN A 849 -13.06 -14.56 7.99
C GLN A 849 -14.25 -15.31 8.61
N ARG A 850 -14.20 -16.65 8.65
CA ARG A 850 -15.23 -17.49 9.27
C ARG A 850 -15.35 -17.23 10.77
N LEU A 851 -14.24 -16.98 11.47
CA LEU A 851 -14.25 -16.63 12.90
C LEU A 851 -14.94 -15.29 13.16
N LYS A 852 -14.77 -14.28 12.29
CA LYS A 852 -15.53 -13.01 12.35
C LYS A 852 -17.03 -13.26 12.21
N LEU A 853 -17.42 -14.07 11.22
CA LEU A 853 -18.81 -14.44 11.01
C LEU A 853 -19.39 -15.15 12.24
N ALA A 854 -18.66 -16.11 12.82
CA ALA A 854 -19.05 -16.81 14.04
C ALA A 854 -19.24 -15.84 15.23
N GLY A 855 -18.39 -14.81 15.35
CA GLY A 855 -18.53 -13.76 16.36
C GLY A 855 -19.86 -13.00 16.24
N HIS A 856 -20.24 -12.60 15.03
CA HIS A 856 -21.52 -11.93 14.77
C HIS A 856 -22.73 -12.85 14.97
N LEU A 857 -22.63 -14.12 14.57
CA LEU A 857 -23.67 -15.12 14.81
C LEU A 857 -23.86 -15.37 16.31
N ALA A 858 -22.76 -15.43 17.09
CA ALA A 858 -22.80 -15.57 18.55
C ALA A 858 -23.47 -14.36 19.22
N GLU A 859 -23.19 -13.15 18.77
CA GLU A 859 -23.82 -11.93 19.27
C GLU A 859 -25.33 -11.89 18.95
N ALA A 860 -25.72 -12.26 17.72
CA ALA A 860 -27.10 -12.37 17.31
C ALA A 860 -27.87 -13.45 18.10
N ALA A 861 -27.25 -14.58 18.40
CA ALA A 861 -27.85 -15.63 19.22
C ALA A 861 -28.14 -15.16 20.65
N ARG A 862 -27.24 -14.35 21.24
CA ARG A 862 -27.44 -13.76 22.58
C ARG A 862 -28.55 -12.72 22.61
N SER A 863 -28.70 -11.91 21.55
CA SER A 863 -29.71 -10.84 21.49
C SER A 863 -31.13 -11.36 21.21
N ARG A 864 -31.28 -12.48 20.48
CA ARG A 864 -32.57 -13.16 20.24
C ARG A 864 -33.29 -13.60 21.52
N GLY A 865 -32.57 -13.80 22.63
CA GLY A 865 -33.16 -14.11 23.94
C GLY A 865 -33.92 -12.94 24.59
N ARG A 866 -33.71 -11.69 24.14
CA ARG A 866 -34.28 -10.48 24.75
C ARG A 866 -35.36 -9.77 23.95
N ALA A 867 -35.50 -10.02 22.64
CA ALA A 867 -36.38 -9.26 21.76
C ALA A 867 -37.49 -10.14 21.15
N LYS A 868 -38.58 -10.34 21.88
CA LYS A 868 -39.89 -10.61 21.27
C LYS A 868 -40.57 -9.27 21.00
N GLN A 869 -41.03 -9.08 19.76
CA GLN A 869 -41.91 -7.98 19.30
C GLN A 869 -41.25 -6.61 19.04
N LEU A 870 -40.62 -6.44 17.89
CA LEU A 870 -40.65 -5.22 17.06
C LEU A 870 -40.10 -5.58 15.67
N ALA A 871 -40.54 -4.89 14.62
CA ALA A 871 -40.03 -5.10 13.26
C ALA A 871 -38.55 -4.65 13.21
N ILE A 872 -37.63 -5.57 13.51
CA ILE A 872 -36.19 -5.29 13.55
C ILE A 872 -35.74 -5.05 12.11
N ARG A 873 -35.28 -3.83 11.82
CA ARG A 873 -34.48 -3.53 10.61
C ARG A 873 -33.30 -4.50 10.59
N GLY A 874 -33.09 -5.19 9.47
CA GLY A 874 -31.98 -6.14 9.33
C GLY A 874 -30.62 -5.43 9.21
N SER A 875 -29.55 -6.16 9.49
CA SER A 875 -28.17 -5.72 9.19
C SER A 875 -27.78 -6.15 7.78
N LEU A 876 -27.04 -5.31 7.05
CA LEU A 876 -26.44 -5.65 5.76
C LEU A 876 -25.08 -6.30 6.00
N PHE A 877 -24.89 -7.54 5.57
CA PHE A 877 -23.60 -8.22 5.58
C PHE A 877 -22.93 -8.11 4.22
N LEU A 878 -21.67 -7.70 4.22
CA LEU A 878 -20.81 -7.62 3.04
C LEU A 878 -19.68 -8.65 3.22
N PHE A 879 -19.60 -9.62 2.32
CA PHE A 879 -18.59 -10.67 2.34
C PHE A 879 -17.60 -10.45 1.21
N ASP A 880 -16.31 -10.39 1.54
CA ASP A 880 -15.23 -10.30 0.56
C ASP A 880 -14.65 -11.69 0.28
N GLU A 881 -14.96 -12.26 -0.89
CA GLU A 881 -14.51 -13.59 -1.33
C GLU A 881 -14.65 -14.69 -0.25
N PRO A 882 -15.88 -15.01 0.20
CA PRO A 882 -16.10 -15.97 1.28
C PRO A 882 -15.78 -17.44 0.90
N THR A 883 -15.51 -17.71 -0.38
CA THR A 883 -15.17 -19.04 -0.91
C THR A 883 -13.66 -19.34 -0.86
N THR A 884 -12.84 -18.38 -0.46
CA THR A 884 -11.38 -18.54 -0.29
C THR A 884 -11.05 -19.65 0.71
N GLY A 885 -10.16 -20.58 0.34
CA GLY A 885 -9.74 -21.66 1.22
C GLY A 885 -10.71 -22.84 1.34
N LEU A 886 -11.77 -22.88 0.53
CA LEU A 886 -12.86 -23.85 0.66
C LEU A 886 -12.87 -24.85 -0.51
N HIS A 887 -13.00 -26.13 -0.17
CA HIS A 887 -13.24 -27.20 -1.13
C HIS A 887 -14.71 -27.17 -1.61
N PHE A 888 -15.02 -27.86 -2.73
CA PHE A 888 -16.39 -27.96 -3.26
C PHE A 888 -17.41 -28.37 -2.20
N ASP A 889 -17.01 -29.31 -1.33
CA ASP A 889 -17.83 -29.85 -0.25
C ASP A 889 -18.04 -28.87 0.91
N ASP A 890 -17.08 -27.98 1.15
CA ASP A 890 -17.22 -26.94 2.17
C ASP A 890 -18.18 -25.82 1.71
N VAL A 891 -18.41 -25.71 0.41
CA VAL A 891 -19.32 -24.73 -0.23
C VAL A 891 -20.74 -25.28 -0.39
N ALA A 892 -20.89 -26.61 -0.49
CA ALA A 892 -22.16 -27.31 -0.63
C ALA A 892 -23.02 -27.20 0.65
#